data_AF-A0A2S2DK35-F1
#
_entry.id   AF-A0A2S2DK35-F1
#
_cell.length_a   1.000
_cell.length_b   1.000
_cell.length_c   1.000
_cell.angle_alpha   90.00
_cell.angle_beta   90.00
_cell.angle_gamma   90.00
#
_symmetry.space_group_name_H-M   'P 1'
#
loop_
_entity.id
_entity.type
_entity.pdbx_description
1 polymer ?
#
loop_
_entity_poly.entity_id
_entity_poly.type
_entity_poly.pdbx_seq_one_letter_code
_entity_poly.pdbx_strand_id
1 'polypeptide(L)'
;MMRAPFLPVFKNLARHCGAAVHGVVLLTLLFALLLQVGTAASQTKPGLAPDAVPPTTDFVPPPPPEGEEPYDHAQFMNTSMPSTIEAGSTRTVTIMMRNIGSTVWSSAEPYPYRLGSRTPENNVVWGVGRVNVPGSHQFGDNVTFTLNIKAPTVPGTYSFDWQMLRENLHWFGNLMSRTITVTAPVPVYDAQFTGSTVPTTMVAGSMYNVALTFKNTGNVTWSRSELYRIGTSNPVDNTSFGTARVDLGVASVAPGQSATFNFQVKAPATAGSYLFDWGMLWEYHLRFGQTSGLRITVNAAATKPTISVQHAPAPVAGSPFTTYWNATNATSLSRVCTASGTGYKVNESIPVNSSRTQLAQSAWVGYPSTCTWTASGAGGTTTYTETLITSAGASAKPTINVTRNPAPVAGQSFTTVWTTSNATSLARVCTASGTGYKVNESLTVNGSRTDTALAAWVGYPSSCTWTANGAGGTTMHVETVTTSAAASGGVTYIHTDGLGSPVARTDAAGQVISRTRYEPYGYVAGGAAPIVGFTGHVNDADTGLTYMQQRYYDPVAGKFLSIDPVVTDANTGGSFNRYAYAANSPYKYVDPDGRQERAAEAFSDQFRNHAASGNSGVYEPFRTPVVIATIGMAVGPPIAAAIIAGAPAEAAVVGAAAGKATTIVAKNGVEIKSIARHAVDRAIGDGGKRAGVGPKGILDSLKNPLKITETKTDEMGRASQRFIGKDATTAVNPETGKIVSVNPTSTKTAEKLIKAAEQ
;
A
#
# COMPACT_ATOMS: atom_id res chain seq x y z
N MET A 1 -7.37 19.10 -15.05
CA MET A 1 -8.45 19.63 -15.92
C MET A 1 -8.35 18.94 -17.29
N MET A 2 -9.44 18.98 -18.08
CA MET A 2 -9.62 18.67 -19.53
C MET A 2 -8.48 18.00 -20.33
N ARG A 3 -8.73 17.07 -21.28
CA ARG A 3 -9.93 16.33 -21.73
C ARG A 3 -9.45 15.13 -22.59
N ALA A 4 -10.23 14.06 -22.72
CA ALA A 4 -10.03 13.01 -23.74
C ALA A 4 -10.55 13.45 -25.13
N PRO A 5 -10.47 12.66 -26.23
CA PRO A 5 -11.39 11.52 -26.43
C PRO A 5 -10.92 10.34 -27.34
N PHE A 6 -11.84 9.38 -27.52
CA PHE A 6 -11.99 8.34 -28.57
C PHE A 6 -11.15 7.05 -28.58
N LEU A 7 -11.83 5.98 -28.16
CA LEU A 7 -11.85 4.67 -28.83
C LEU A 7 -13.00 4.69 -29.89
N PRO A 8 -13.04 3.77 -30.89
CA PRO A 8 -13.94 2.61 -30.73
C PRO A 8 -13.46 1.29 -31.37
N VAL A 9 -14.28 0.25 -31.22
CA VAL A 9 -14.07 -1.16 -31.60
C VAL A 9 -14.95 -1.55 -32.79
N PHE A 10 -14.51 -2.47 -33.67
CA PHE A 10 -15.40 -3.47 -34.30
C PHE A 10 -14.66 -4.80 -34.65
N LYS A 11 -15.38 -5.80 -35.20
CA LYS A 11 -15.01 -7.23 -35.22
C LYS A 11 -15.09 -7.88 -36.62
N ASN A 12 -14.38 -9.02 -36.77
CA ASN A 12 -14.59 -10.10 -37.76
C ASN A 12 -14.28 -9.74 -39.24
N LEU A 13 -14.08 -10.67 -40.19
CA LEU A 13 -14.29 -12.14 -40.22
C LEU A 13 -13.28 -12.86 -41.17
N ALA A 14 -13.11 -14.18 -40.98
CA ALA A 14 -12.74 -15.22 -41.97
C ALA A 14 -11.38 -15.22 -42.73
N ARG A 15 -10.76 -16.41 -42.70
CA ARG A 15 -9.58 -16.94 -43.42
C ARG A 15 -9.52 -16.61 -44.93
N HIS A 16 -8.33 -16.24 -45.44
CA HIS A 16 -7.43 -17.13 -46.23
C HIS A 16 -6.05 -16.49 -46.48
N CYS A 17 -5.05 -17.34 -46.80
CA CYS A 17 -3.71 -17.10 -47.39
C CYS A 17 -2.93 -15.80 -47.07
N GLY A 18 -1.71 -15.95 -46.55
CA GLY A 18 -0.81 -14.82 -46.22
C GLY A 18 0.68 -15.19 -46.09
N ALA A 19 1.19 -16.06 -46.96
CA ALA A 19 2.62 -16.41 -47.03
C ALA A 19 3.23 -15.87 -48.33
N ALA A 20 3.70 -14.62 -48.30
CA ALA A 20 4.31 -13.96 -49.46
C ALA A 20 5.53 -13.11 -49.01
N VAL A 21 6.72 -13.53 -49.43
CA VAL A 21 7.97 -12.78 -49.31
C VAL A 21 8.67 -12.89 -50.65
N HIS A 22 8.70 -11.81 -51.45
CA HIS A 22 9.44 -11.72 -52.72
C HIS A 22 9.62 -10.26 -53.16
N GLY A 23 10.87 -9.88 -53.47
CA GLY A 23 11.23 -8.67 -54.24
C GLY A 23 11.12 -7.32 -53.51
N VAL A 24 11.85 -6.27 -53.91
CA VAL A 24 12.94 -6.08 -54.90
C VAL A 24 13.79 -4.92 -54.29
N VAL A 25 15.10 -5.00 -54.06
CA VAL A 25 16.23 -4.80 -55.02
C VAL A 25 15.99 -3.52 -55.86
N LEU A 26 16.88 -2.52 -55.97
CA LEU A 26 18.29 -2.49 -56.39
C LEU A 26 18.93 -1.16 -55.88
N LEU A 27 20.26 -1.06 -55.69
CA LEU A 27 21.24 -0.38 -56.58
C LEU A 27 22.33 0.22 -55.62
N THR A 28 23.66 0.19 -55.76
CA THR A 28 24.70 -0.36 -56.68
C THR A 28 25.95 -0.62 -55.81
N LEU A 29 27.04 -1.30 -56.17
CA LEU A 29 27.50 -1.99 -57.41
C LEU A 29 27.42 -3.54 -57.16
N LEU A 30 28.00 -4.53 -57.86
CA LEU A 30 29.15 -4.72 -58.78
C LEU A 30 30.54 -4.54 -58.11
N PHE A 31 31.62 -5.30 -58.40
CA PHE A 31 31.81 -6.45 -59.31
C PHE A 31 32.83 -7.48 -58.74
N ALA A 32 33.09 -8.55 -59.51
CA ALA A 32 34.19 -9.53 -59.39
C ALA A 32 34.15 -10.61 -58.27
N LEU A 33 33.60 -11.77 -58.63
CA LEU A 33 33.96 -13.10 -58.12
C LEU A 33 34.45 -13.93 -59.32
N LEU A 34 35.50 -14.75 -59.16
CA LEU A 34 35.62 -16.05 -59.85
C LEU A 34 36.78 -16.92 -59.32
N LEU A 35 36.60 -18.24 -59.45
CA LEU A 35 37.59 -19.33 -59.38
C LEU A 35 38.27 -19.64 -58.03
N GLN A 36 37.64 -20.55 -57.28
CA GLN A 36 38.35 -21.60 -56.55
C GLN A 36 38.53 -22.83 -57.47
N VAL A 37 39.71 -23.46 -57.49
CA VAL A 37 39.89 -24.93 -57.59
C VAL A 37 41.23 -25.29 -56.94
N GLY A 38 41.36 -26.48 -56.32
CA GLY A 38 42.65 -27.18 -56.29
C GLY A 38 43.41 -27.24 -54.97
N THR A 39 42.88 -27.94 -53.97
CA THR A 39 43.70 -28.50 -52.88
C THR A 39 44.39 -29.78 -53.35
N ALA A 40 45.73 -29.81 -53.35
CA ALA A 40 46.52 -31.03 -53.47
C ALA A 40 47.64 -31.02 -52.42
N ALA A 41 47.75 -32.08 -51.62
CA ALA A 41 48.78 -32.19 -50.60
C ALA A 41 50.05 -32.82 -51.16
N SER A 42 51.22 -32.34 -50.72
CA SER A 42 52.47 -33.11 -50.79
C SER A 42 53.29 -32.92 -49.52
N GLN A 43 54.09 -33.93 -49.20
CA GLN A 43 54.59 -34.21 -47.85
C GLN A 43 55.79 -33.33 -47.47
N THR A 44 55.86 -32.94 -46.19
CA THR A 44 57.12 -32.51 -45.57
C THR A 44 58.02 -33.71 -45.31
N LYS A 45 59.31 -33.62 -45.64
CA LYS A 45 60.37 -34.46 -45.07
C LYS A 45 61.60 -33.58 -44.73
N PRO A 46 62.21 -33.72 -43.54
CA PRO A 46 63.21 -32.77 -43.06
C PRO A 46 64.66 -33.17 -43.34
N GLY A 47 65.53 -32.17 -43.35
CA GLY A 47 66.90 -32.26 -42.84
C GLY A 47 67.99 -32.83 -43.76
N LEU A 48 68.84 -31.96 -44.27
CA LEU A 48 70.26 -32.21 -44.53
C LEU A 48 71.05 -30.94 -44.15
N ALA A 49 72.29 -31.10 -43.69
CA ALA A 49 73.09 -29.99 -43.16
C ALA A 49 73.81 -29.20 -44.27
N PRO A 50 74.16 -27.92 -44.04
CA PRO A 50 75.06 -27.19 -44.92
C PRO A 50 76.52 -27.63 -44.67
N ASP A 51 77.11 -28.36 -45.61
CA ASP A 51 78.56 -28.61 -45.62
C ASP A 51 79.33 -27.30 -45.90
N ALA A 52 80.57 -27.24 -45.39
CA ALA A 52 81.38 -26.04 -45.43
C ALA A 52 81.99 -25.77 -46.83
N VAL A 53 81.99 -24.50 -47.24
CA VAL A 53 82.76 -24.01 -48.39
C VAL A 53 83.96 -23.18 -47.86
N PRO A 54 85.20 -23.46 -48.30
CA PRO A 54 86.40 -22.76 -47.80
C PRO A 54 86.48 -21.30 -48.29
N PRO A 55 87.32 -20.45 -47.65
CA PRO A 55 87.41 -19.03 -47.98
C PRO A 55 87.93 -18.78 -49.39
N THR A 56 87.29 -17.84 -50.10
CA THR A 56 87.70 -17.40 -51.44
C THR A 56 88.97 -16.56 -51.37
N THR A 57 90.02 -17.02 -52.07
CA THR A 57 91.26 -16.26 -52.31
C THR A 57 91.00 -15.02 -53.18
N ASP A 58 91.81 -13.97 -53.00
CA ASP A 58 91.72 -12.73 -53.76
C ASP A 58 91.78 -12.95 -55.28
N PHE A 59 90.68 -12.67 -55.97
CA PHE A 59 90.62 -12.61 -57.43
C PHE A 59 90.91 -11.18 -57.89
N VAL A 60 92.16 -10.91 -58.28
CA VAL A 60 92.50 -9.73 -59.09
C VAL A 60 92.35 -10.13 -60.56
N PRO A 61 91.33 -9.65 -61.30
CA PRO A 61 91.22 -9.92 -62.73
C PRO A 61 92.33 -9.17 -63.50
N PRO A 62 92.86 -9.73 -64.59
CA PRO A 62 93.79 -9.02 -65.47
C PRO A 62 93.07 -7.87 -66.22
N PRO A 63 93.81 -6.85 -66.69
CA PRO A 63 93.25 -5.82 -67.55
C PRO A 63 92.75 -6.42 -68.90
N PRO A 64 91.69 -5.86 -69.50
CA PRO A 64 91.08 -6.40 -70.72
C PRO A 64 91.97 -6.22 -71.97
N PRO A 65 91.77 -7.03 -73.03
CA PRO A 65 92.51 -6.89 -74.29
C PRO A 65 92.20 -5.57 -75.01
N GLU A 66 93.18 -5.08 -75.77
CA GLU A 66 93.08 -3.85 -76.56
C GLU A 66 92.19 -4.06 -77.79
N GLY A 67 90.96 -3.52 -77.76
CA GLY A 67 90.03 -3.58 -78.90
C GLY A 67 88.53 -3.51 -78.58
N GLU A 68 88.10 -3.71 -77.33
CA GLU A 68 86.69 -3.59 -76.92
C GLU A 68 86.32 -2.16 -76.46
N GLU A 69 85.02 -1.85 -76.50
CA GLU A 69 84.43 -0.59 -75.99
C GLU A 69 84.78 -0.35 -74.50
N PRO A 70 84.79 0.90 -74.01
CA PRO A 70 85.22 1.21 -72.64
C PRO A 70 84.36 0.50 -71.57
N TYR A 71 84.97 -0.43 -70.85
CA TYR A 71 84.27 -1.35 -69.95
C TYR A 71 83.89 -0.65 -68.63
N ASP A 72 82.65 -0.16 -68.57
CA ASP A 72 82.04 0.42 -67.37
C ASP A 72 81.61 -0.67 -66.38
N HIS A 73 82.27 -0.76 -65.22
CA HIS A 73 81.96 -1.78 -64.21
C HIS A 73 82.18 -1.30 -62.78
N ALA A 74 81.27 -1.66 -61.87
CA ALA A 74 81.24 -1.18 -60.48
C ALA A 74 80.93 -2.30 -59.48
N GLN A 75 81.61 -2.30 -58.33
CA GLN A 75 81.35 -3.19 -57.21
C GLN A 75 80.65 -2.44 -56.07
N PHE A 76 79.62 -3.00 -55.46
CA PHE A 76 79.03 -2.44 -54.24
C PHE A 76 79.88 -2.81 -53.02
N MET A 77 80.21 -1.80 -52.19
CA MET A 77 81.08 -1.98 -51.02
C MET A 77 80.31 -1.89 -49.69
N ASN A 78 79.65 -0.75 -49.41
CA ASN A 78 78.84 -0.57 -48.19
C ASN A 78 77.81 0.57 -48.30
N THR A 79 76.89 0.66 -47.34
CA THR A 79 75.99 1.82 -47.20
C THR A 79 75.61 2.05 -45.74
N SER A 80 75.51 3.32 -45.32
CA SER A 80 75.06 3.72 -43.98
C SER A 80 73.53 3.76 -43.81
N MET A 81 72.77 3.32 -44.82
CA MET A 81 71.31 3.20 -44.73
C MET A 81 70.91 2.29 -43.54
N PRO A 82 70.00 2.70 -42.64
CA PRO A 82 69.47 1.85 -41.57
C PRO A 82 68.54 0.75 -42.12
N SER A 83 68.11 -0.20 -41.29
CA SER A 83 67.04 -1.15 -41.63
C SER A 83 65.63 -0.58 -41.38
N THR A 84 65.51 0.41 -40.50
CA THR A 84 64.27 1.10 -40.14
C THR A 84 64.42 2.62 -40.23
N ILE A 85 63.34 3.32 -40.56
CA ILE A 85 63.28 4.79 -40.62
C ILE A 85 61.86 5.29 -40.37
N GLU A 86 61.70 6.48 -39.80
CA GLU A 86 60.38 7.06 -39.50
C GLU A 86 59.76 7.71 -40.75
N ALA A 87 58.46 7.53 -40.97
CA ALA A 87 57.77 8.06 -42.14
C ALA A 87 57.89 9.58 -42.28
N GLY A 88 58.19 10.05 -43.49
CA GLY A 88 58.37 11.48 -43.81
C GLY A 88 59.67 12.13 -43.33
N SER A 89 60.46 11.46 -42.49
CA SER A 89 61.72 11.99 -41.94
C SER A 89 62.80 12.20 -43.02
N THR A 90 63.70 13.16 -42.82
CA THR A 90 64.86 13.40 -43.70
C THR A 90 66.15 12.91 -43.05
N ARG A 91 67.06 12.35 -43.85
CA ARG A 91 68.33 11.79 -43.36
C ARG A 91 69.41 11.86 -44.44
N THR A 92 70.65 12.17 -44.04
CA THR A 92 71.83 11.97 -44.89
C THR A 92 72.31 10.52 -44.74
N VAL A 93 72.50 9.83 -45.86
CA VAL A 93 73.06 8.47 -45.93
C VAL A 93 74.14 8.41 -47.01
N THR A 94 74.99 7.40 -46.96
CA THR A 94 76.10 7.18 -47.89
C THR A 94 75.99 5.83 -48.58
N ILE A 95 76.43 5.74 -49.83
CA ILE A 95 76.61 4.49 -50.58
C ILE A 95 78.02 4.50 -51.16
N MET A 96 78.81 3.48 -50.88
CA MET A 96 80.16 3.33 -51.41
C MET A 96 80.18 2.29 -52.54
N MET A 97 80.60 2.73 -53.72
CA MET A 97 80.83 1.88 -54.90
C MET A 97 82.32 1.92 -55.26
N ARG A 98 82.89 0.79 -55.65
CA ARG A 98 84.26 0.72 -56.16
C ARG A 98 84.28 0.67 -57.67
N ASN A 99 85.12 1.46 -58.31
CA ASN A 99 85.36 1.34 -59.75
C ASN A 99 86.21 0.09 -60.03
N ILE A 100 85.68 -0.80 -60.87
CA ILE A 100 86.37 -2.01 -61.33
C ILE A 100 86.26 -2.16 -62.86
N GLY A 101 85.94 -1.07 -63.55
CA GLY A 101 85.98 -0.93 -65.00
C GLY A 101 87.25 -0.25 -65.50
N SER A 102 87.48 -0.25 -66.81
CA SER A 102 88.65 0.42 -67.41
C SER A 102 88.47 1.93 -67.60
N THR A 103 87.27 2.46 -67.30
CA THR A 103 86.92 3.87 -67.47
C THR A 103 87.22 4.73 -66.24
N VAL A 104 87.50 6.02 -66.48
CA VAL A 104 87.53 7.03 -65.42
C VAL A 104 86.12 7.58 -65.23
N TRP A 105 85.55 7.41 -64.03
CA TRP A 105 84.25 7.99 -63.72
C TRP A 105 84.40 9.48 -63.43
N SER A 106 83.68 10.33 -64.15
CA SER A 106 83.67 11.78 -63.99
C SER A 106 82.26 12.37 -64.20
N SER A 107 81.91 13.43 -63.48
CA SER A 107 80.66 14.17 -63.71
C SER A 107 80.82 15.33 -64.71
N ALA A 108 82.01 15.52 -65.28
CA ALA A 108 82.35 16.62 -66.20
C ALA A 108 82.33 16.20 -67.69
N GLU A 109 81.86 14.99 -68.00
CA GLU A 109 81.77 14.43 -69.34
C GLU A 109 80.39 14.63 -69.99
N PRO A 110 80.26 14.55 -71.35
CA PRO A 110 78.97 14.62 -72.04
C PRO A 110 77.96 13.55 -71.62
N TYR A 111 78.46 12.39 -71.19
CA TYR A 111 77.69 11.27 -70.63
C TYR A 111 78.15 11.04 -69.18
N PRO A 112 77.71 11.88 -68.22
CA PRO A 112 78.30 11.91 -66.88
C PRO A 112 77.99 10.66 -66.06
N TYR A 113 78.96 10.27 -65.24
CA TYR A 113 78.84 9.13 -64.34
C TYR A 113 78.07 9.50 -63.07
N ARG A 114 77.12 8.64 -62.69
CA ARG A 114 76.15 8.87 -61.62
C ARG A 114 75.83 7.58 -60.87
N LEU A 115 75.38 7.73 -59.63
CA LEU A 115 74.61 6.71 -58.94
C LEU A 115 73.12 7.02 -59.16
N GLY A 116 72.34 6.04 -59.62
CA GLY A 116 70.91 6.19 -59.90
C GLY A 116 70.05 5.19 -59.14
N SER A 117 68.82 5.57 -58.82
CA SER A 117 67.86 4.70 -58.14
C SER A 117 67.16 3.73 -59.09
N ARG A 118 66.87 2.55 -58.55
CA ARG A 118 66.34 1.37 -59.26
C ARG A 118 65.08 0.84 -58.55
N THR A 119 64.45 -0.14 -59.20
CA THR A 119 63.25 -0.86 -58.73
C THR A 119 62.11 0.07 -58.26
N PRO A 120 61.40 0.79 -59.16
CA PRO A 120 61.62 0.90 -60.61
C PRO A 120 62.79 1.83 -60.97
N GLU A 121 63.17 1.88 -62.24
CA GLU A 121 64.13 2.88 -62.71
C GLU A 121 63.65 4.32 -62.43
N ASN A 122 64.56 5.20 -61.99
CA ASN A 122 64.27 6.58 -61.57
C ASN A 122 63.32 6.67 -60.35
N ASN A 123 63.34 5.66 -59.48
CA ASN A 123 62.55 5.67 -58.24
C ASN A 123 62.90 6.85 -57.32
N VAL A 124 62.00 7.83 -57.21
CA VAL A 124 62.13 9.02 -56.34
C VAL A 124 61.36 8.90 -55.01
N VAL A 125 60.93 7.68 -54.63
CA VAL A 125 60.25 7.40 -53.34
C VAL A 125 61.06 7.87 -52.12
N TRP A 126 62.38 7.96 -52.25
CA TRP A 126 63.30 8.47 -51.22
C TRP A 126 63.69 9.95 -51.38
N GLY A 127 62.95 10.72 -52.20
CA GLY A 127 63.18 12.15 -52.47
C GLY A 127 64.33 12.48 -53.42
N VAL A 128 65.17 11.51 -53.77
CA VAL A 128 66.30 11.65 -54.72
C VAL A 128 66.43 10.37 -55.56
N GLY A 129 66.75 10.50 -56.85
CA GLY A 129 66.91 9.35 -57.77
C GLY A 129 68.15 9.39 -58.69
N ARG A 130 68.99 10.42 -58.56
CA ARG A 130 70.27 10.62 -59.25
C ARG A 130 71.23 11.38 -58.35
N VAL A 131 72.50 10.96 -58.32
CA VAL A 131 73.61 11.66 -57.64
C VAL A 131 74.84 11.61 -58.54
N ASN A 132 75.48 12.76 -58.80
CA ASN A 132 76.73 12.82 -59.56
C ASN A 132 77.86 12.07 -58.85
N VAL A 133 78.78 11.49 -59.62
CA VAL A 133 80.07 11.04 -59.08
C VAL A 133 80.87 12.24 -58.53
N PRO A 134 81.44 12.17 -57.31
CA PRO A 134 82.09 13.31 -56.66
C PRO A 134 83.54 13.52 -57.13
N GLY A 135 83.72 14.01 -58.35
CA GLY A 135 85.05 14.25 -58.95
C GLY A 135 85.42 13.18 -59.98
N SER A 136 86.71 12.91 -60.14
CA SER A 136 87.24 11.96 -61.12
C SER A 136 87.86 10.74 -60.42
N HIS A 137 87.45 9.53 -60.80
CA HIS A 137 87.86 8.28 -60.15
C HIS A 137 88.31 7.20 -61.14
N GLN A 138 89.46 6.59 -60.87
CA GLN A 138 90.11 5.60 -61.74
C GLN A 138 89.79 4.15 -61.31
N PHE A 139 90.27 3.16 -62.06
CA PHE A 139 90.17 1.75 -61.69
C PHE A 139 90.73 1.51 -60.28
N GLY A 140 89.98 0.80 -59.44
CA GLY A 140 90.34 0.46 -58.07
C GLY A 140 89.86 1.44 -57.00
N ASP A 141 89.44 2.66 -57.36
CA ASP A 141 88.98 3.69 -56.41
C ASP A 141 87.67 3.32 -55.70
N ASN A 142 87.60 3.62 -54.40
CA ASN A 142 86.37 3.55 -53.60
C ASN A 142 85.69 4.93 -53.57
N VAL A 143 84.51 5.03 -54.17
CA VAL A 143 83.75 6.27 -54.35
C VAL A 143 82.57 6.32 -53.40
N THR A 144 82.49 7.34 -52.54
CA THR A 144 81.39 7.51 -51.57
C THR A 144 80.39 8.56 -52.05
N PHE A 145 79.22 8.10 -52.47
CA PHE A 145 78.07 8.95 -52.78
C PHE A 145 77.36 9.34 -51.49
N THR A 146 77.04 10.64 -51.34
CA THR A 146 76.26 11.16 -50.21
C THR A 146 74.88 11.57 -50.68
N LEU A 147 73.84 11.06 -50.02
CA LEU A 147 72.44 11.19 -50.41
C LEU A 147 71.64 11.82 -49.27
N ASN A 148 70.99 12.95 -49.53
CA ASN A 148 70.00 13.54 -48.62
C ASN A 148 68.62 12.99 -48.98
N ILE A 149 68.22 11.92 -48.30
CA ILE A 149 66.95 11.22 -48.55
C ILE A 149 65.82 11.78 -47.70
N LYS A 150 64.59 11.61 -48.18
CA LYS A 150 63.36 11.78 -47.42
C LYS A 150 62.58 10.47 -47.43
N ALA A 151 62.21 9.94 -46.26
CA ALA A 151 61.43 8.73 -46.14
C ALA A 151 59.99 8.93 -46.68
N PRO A 152 59.36 7.90 -47.25
CA PRO A 152 57.95 7.87 -47.58
C PRO A 152 57.06 8.31 -46.41
N THR A 153 55.98 9.04 -46.69
CA THR A 153 55.01 9.48 -45.67
C THR A 153 53.99 8.40 -45.27
N VAL A 154 53.93 7.31 -46.03
CA VAL A 154 53.09 6.14 -45.75
C VAL A 154 53.96 5.06 -45.09
N PRO A 155 53.55 4.49 -43.93
CA PRO A 155 54.25 3.37 -43.32
C PRO A 155 54.18 2.11 -44.18
N GLY A 156 55.27 1.34 -44.24
CA GLY A 156 55.34 0.14 -45.07
C GLY A 156 56.77 -0.34 -45.31
N THR A 157 56.92 -1.26 -46.26
CA THR A 157 58.21 -1.84 -46.63
C THR A 157 58.61 -1.37 -48.02
N TYR A 158 59.80 -0.77 -48.14
CA TYR A 158 60.26 -0.09 -49.35
C TYR A 158 61.64 -0.58 -49.80
N SER A 159 61.84 -0.73 -51.11
CA SER A 159 63.14 -0.94 -51.73
C SER A 159 63.99 0.33 -51.64
N PHE A 160 65.28 0.18 -51.38
CA PHE A 160 66.31 1.22 -51.44
C PHE A 160 67.41 0.74 -52.39
N ASP A 161 67.04 0.64 -53.67
CA ASP A 161 67.83 0.00 -54.69
C ASP A 161 68.59 1.04 -55.53
N TRP A 162 69.90 0.86 -55.69
CA TRP A 162 70.79 1.80 -56.38
C TRP A 162 71.87 1.08 -57.19
N GLN A 163 72.19 1.63 -58.36
CA GLN A 163 73.18 1.08 -59.29
C GLN A 163 73.96 2.22 -59.96
N MET A 164 75.15 1.93 -60.48
CA MET A 164 75.90 2.91 -61.27
C MET A 164 75.28 3.08 -62.66
N LEU A 165 75.35 4.31 -63.16
CA LEU A 165 74.76 4.75 -64.41
C LEU A 165 75.71 5.70 -65.11
N ARG A 166 75.86 5.52 -66.43
CA ARG A 166 76.41 6.53 -67.32
C ARG A 166 75.24 7.19 -68.02
N GLU A 167 74.95 8.44 -67.67
CA GLU A 167 73.68 9.10 -68.00
C GLU A 167 73.48 9.17 -69.53
N ASN A 168 72.27 8.86 -70.00
CA ASN A 168 71.89 8.70 -71.41
C ASN A 168 72.61 7.55 -72.17
N LEU A 169 73.39 6.69 -71.51
CA LEU A 169 74.02 5.51 -72.11
C LEU A 169 73.46 4.19 -71.53
N HIS A 170 73.92 3.76 -70.36
CA HIS A 170 73.49 2.50 -69.75
C HIS A 170 73.77 2.40 -68.24
N TRP A 171 73.04 1.50 -67.58
CA TRP A 171 73.29 1.04 -66.21
C TRP A 171 74.37 -0.03 -66.15
N PHE A 172 75.22 0.00 -65.14
CA PHE A 172 76.36 -0.90 -65.05
C PHE A 172 76.75 -1.28 -63.61
N GLY A 173 77.54 -2.34 -63.48
CA GLY A 173 78.01 -2.87 -62.18
C GLY A 173 76.90 -3.45 -61.29
N ASN A 174 77.25 -3.74 -60.03
CA ASN A 174 76.31 -4.34 -59.08
C ASN A 174 75.11 -3.44 -58.79
N LEU A 175 73.93 -4.03 -58.79
CA LEU A 175 72.75 -3.48 -58.11
C LEU A 175 72.92 -3.68 -56.60
N MET A 176 72.99 -2.58 -55.86
CA MET A 176 72.76 -2.61 -54.42
C MET A 176 71.24 -2.62 -54.21
N SER A 177 70.71 -3.66 -53.55
CA SER A 177 69.30 -3.73 -53.15
C SER A 177 69.18 -3.91 -51.65
N ARG A 178 68.30 -3.14 -51.01
CA ARG A 178 68.00 -3.25 -49.58
C ARG A 178 66.53 -2.98 -49.29
N THR A 179 65.96 -3.82 -48.43
CA THR A 179 64.58 -3.67 -47.93
C THR A 179 64.59 -2.85 -46.64
N ILE A 180 63.83 -1.74 -46.61
CA ILE A 180 63.75 -0.80 -45.49
C ILE A 180 62.33 -0.76 -44.95
N THR A 181 62.16 -0.89 -43.64
CA THR A 181 60.84 -0.72 -43.00
C THR A 181 60.66 0.74 -42.59
N VAL A 182 59.72 1.41 -43.25
CA VAL A 182 59.27 2.76 -42.89
C VAL A 182 58.18 2.64 -41.83
N THR A 183 58.46 3.04 -40.60
CA THR A 183 57.52 2.95 -39.48
C THR A 183 56.62 4.18 -39.42
N ALA A 184 55.41 4.03 -38.89
CA ALA A 184 54.58 5.16 -38.51
C ALA A 184 55.31 6.08 -37.51
N PRO A 185 55.07 7.40 -37.55
CA PRO A 185 55.62 8.30 -36.56
C PRO A 185 55.06 7.97 -35.18
N VAL A 186 55.90 8.00 -34.15
CA VAL A 186 55.48 7.70 -32.78
C VAL A 186 54.61 8.86 -32.28
N PRO A 187 53.37 8.62 -31.81
CA PRO A 187 52.52 9.68 -31.30
C PRO A 187 53.20 10.45 -30.15
N VAL A 188 52.94 11.75 -30.01
CA VAL A 188 53.51 12.54 -28.92
C VAL A 188 52.97 12.05 -27.57
N TYR A 189 51.65 11.86 -27.47
CA TYR A 189 50.95 11.29 -26.31
C TYR A 189 50.13 10.08 -26.76
N ASP A 190 50.53 8.88 -26.34
CA ASP A 190 49.78 7.65 -26.55
C ASP A 190 50.04 6.66 -25.39
N ALA A 191 49.06 5.80 -25.15
CA ALA A 191 49.07 4.81 -24.08
C ALA A 191 48.36 3.54 -24.54
N GLN A 192 48.97 2.38 -24.29
CA GLN A 192 48.34 1.08 -24.51
C GLN A 192 47.81 0.53 -23.18
N PHE A 193 46.57 0.03 -23.14
CA PHE A 193 46.06 -0.70 -21.99
C PHE A 193 46.56 -2.14 -22.04
N THR A 194 47.23 -2.59 -20.98
CA THR A 194 48.00 -3.87 -20.99
C THR A 194 47.55 -4.89 -19.95
N GLY A 195 46.74 -4.51 -18.96
CA GLY A 195 46.19 -5.45 -17.99
C GLY A 195 45.45 -4.82 -16.83
N SER A 196 44.74 -5.65 -16.07
CA SER A 196 43.98 -5.23 -14.89
C SER A 196 43.76 -6.37 -13.90
N THR A 197 43.63 -6.05 -12.62
CA THR A 197 43.17 -6.99 -11.57
C THR A 197 41.71 -6.77 -11.17
N VAL A 198 40.97 -5.89 -11.88
CA VAL A 198 39.55 -5.58 -11.59
C VAL A 198 38.69 -6.84 -11.75
N PRO A 199 37.98 -7.31 -10.70
CA PRO A 199 37.08 -8.46 -10.80
C PRO A 199 35.92 -8.21 -11.77
N THR A 200 35.63 -9.17 -12.66
CA THR A 200 34.51 -9.09 -13.61
C THR A 200 33.13 -9.10 -12.94
N THR A 201 33.04 -9.57 -11.69
CA THR A 201 31.85 -9.48 -10.84
C THR A 201 32.18 -8.83 -9.50
N MET A 202 31.24 -8.05 -8.98
CA MET A 202 31.35 -7.37 -7.68
C MET A 202 30.03 -7.49 -6.90
N VAL A 203 30.07 -7.27 -5.58
CA VAL A 203 28.89 -7.19 -4.71
C VAL A 203 28.57 -5.71 -4.47
N ALA A 204 27.29 -5.33 -4.61
CA ALA A 204 26.84 -3.95 -4.51
C ALA A 204 27.26 -3.28 -3.19
N GLY A 205 27.86 -2.09 -3.28
CA GLY A 205 28.34 -1.32 -2.14
C GLY A 205 29.64 -1.79 -1.48
N SER A 206 30.22 -2.94 -1.87
CA SER A 206 31.47 -3.46 -1.30
C SER A 206 32.71 -2.72 -1.84
N MET A 207 33.78 -2.70 -1.05
CA MET A 207 35.09 -2.13 -1.42
C MET A 207 35.98 -3.19 -2.07
N TYR A 208 36.72 -2.80 -3.11
CA TYR A 208 37.68 -3.64 -3.81
C TYR A 208 39.02 -2.91 -3.99
N ASN A 209 40.12 -3.59 -3.69
CA ASN A 209 41.46 -3.18 -4.14
C ASN A 209 41.60 -3.62 -5.61
N VAL A 210 41.92 -2.70 -6.51
CA VAL A 210 42.05 -2.97 -7.95
C VAL A 210 43.28 -2.30 -8.53
N ALA A 211 43.76 -2.83 -9.65
CA ALA A 211 44.84 -2.26 -10.43
C ALA A 211 44.52 -2.22 -11.93
N LEU A 212 45.01 -1.18 -12.61
CA LEU A 212 45.07 -1.06 -14.06
C LEU A 212 46.51 -0.79 -14.50
N THR A 213 46.96 -1.40 -15.60
CA THR A 213 48.32 -1.22 -16.12
C THR A 213 48.30 -0.66 -17.54
N PHE A 214 48.96 0.48 -17.74
CA PHE A 214 49.13 1.15 -19.03
C PHE A 214 50.61 1.21 -19.41
N LYS A 215 50.91 0.95 -20.68
CA LYS A 215 52.24 1.13 -21.27
C LYS A 215 52.31 2.45 -22.01
N ASN A 216 53.39 3.20 -21.82
CA ASN A 216 53.68 4.41 -22.59
C ASN A 216 54.12 4.02 -24.01
N THR A 217 53.27 4.34 -24.98
CA THR A 217 53.50 4.11 -26.42
C THR A 217 53.72 5.43 -27.17
N GLY A 218 53.61 6.56 -26.49
CA GLY A 218 54.01 7.86 -27.01
C GLY A 218 55.50 8.18 -26.79
N ASN A 219 55.92 9.34 -27.29
CA ASN A 219 57.32 9.80 -27.23
C ASN A 219 57.64 10.70 -26.01
N VAL A 220 56.63 11.05 -25.19
CA VAL A 220 56.80 11.89 -23.99
C VAL A 220 56.79 11.03 -22.71
N THR A 221 57.75 11.27 -21.82
CA THR A 221 57.78 10.69 -20.47
C THR A 221 56.62 11.24 -19.63
N TRP A 222 55.79 10.38 -19.05
CA TRP A 222 54.73 10.81 -18.13
C TRP A 222 55.35 11.10 -16.75
N SER A 223 55.18 12.30 -16.20
CA SER A 223 55.59 12.62 -14.82
C SER A 223 54.41 12.82 -13.87
N ARG A 224 54.52 12.32 -12.63
CA ARG A 224 53.52 12.62 -11.59
C ARG A 224 53.52 14.12 -11.23
N SER A 225 54.66 14.80 -11.27
CA SER A 225 54.76 16.24 -10.99
C SER A 225 54.01 17.10 -12.01
N GLU A 226 53.88 16.59 -13.24
CA GLU A 226 53.17 17.25 -14.36
C GLU A 226 51.70 16.80 -14.45
N LEU A 227 51.21 16.09 -13.42
CA LEU A 227 49.83 15.65 -13.25
C LEU A 227 49.34 14.60 -14.27
N TYR A 228 50.25 13.84 -14.89
CA TYR A 228 49.88 12.64 -15.64
C TYR A 228 49.27 11.58 -14.69
N ARG A 229 48.12 11.03 -15.09
CA ARG A 229 47.27 10.18 -14.25
C ARG A 229 46.31 9.36 -15.10
N ILE A 230 45.54 8.46 -14.48
CA ILE A 230 44.34 7.88 -15.13
C ILE A 230 43.07 8.56 -14.62
N GLY A 231 42.03 8.55 -15.46
CA GLY A 231 40.68 8.99 -15.08
C GLY A 231 39.59 8.30 -15.90
N THR A 232 38.39 8.19 -15.33
CA THR A 232 37.23 7.58 -16.00
C THR A 232 36.93 8.28 -17.32
N SER A 233 36.82 7.52 -18.41
CA SER A 233 36.75 8.02 -19.80
C SER A 233 35.36 7.88 -20.42
N ASN A 234 34.57 6.88 -20.03
CA ASN A 234 33.25 6.66 -20.60
C ASN A 234 32.20 6.27 -19.52
N PRO A 235 31.30 7.19 -19.13
CA PRO A 235 31.38 8.64 -19.40
C PRO A 235 32.59 9.27 -18.71
N VAL A 236 33.05 10.40 -19.27
CA VAL A 236 34.14 11.20 -18.72
C VAL A 236 33.80 11.64 -17.30
N ASP A 237 34.76 11.51 -16.39
CA ASP A 237 34.72 11.98 -14.99
C ASP A 237 33.62 11.34 -14.13
N ASN A 238 33.10 10.19 -14.58
CA ASN A 238 32.19 9.33 -13.84
C ASN A 238 32.76 8.91 -12.47
N THR A 239 31.97 9.07 -11.41
CA THR A 239 32.30 8.67 -10.02
C THR A 239 31.52 7.45 -9.52
N SER A 240 30.86 6.68 -10.40
CA SER A 240 30.06 5.48 -10.05
C SER A 240 30.78 4.46 -9.17
N PHE A 241 32.12 4.42 -9.25
CA PHE A 241 32.98 3.51 -8.47
C PHE A 241 33.70 4.19 -7.28
N GLY A 242 33.28 5.40 -6.89
CA GLY A 242 33.79 6.18 -5.76
C GLY A 242 34.87 7.21 -6.10
N THR A 243 35.60 7.05 -7.22
CA THR A 243 36.59 8.02 -7.72
C THR A 243 36.59 8.09 -9.24
N ALA A 244 37.05 9.23 -9.78
CA ALA A 244 37.22 9.53 -11.20
C ALA A 244 38.68 9.84 -11.61
N ARG A 245 39.63 9.77 -10.66
CA ARG A 245 41.07 10.07 -10.86
C ARG A 245 41.95 9.18 -9.99
N VAL A 246 43.10 8.76 -10.52
CA VAL A 246 44.18 8.09 -9.77
C VAL A 246 45.53 8.53 -10.33
N ASP A 247 46.35 9.16 -9.49
CA ASP A 247 47.73 9.57 -9.81
C ASP A 247 48.62 8.39 -10.21
N LEU A 248 49.70 8.69 -10.95
CA LEU A 248 50.82 7.76 -11.10
C LEU A 248 51.35 7.29 -9.73
N GLY A 249 51.43 5.97 -9.56
CA GLY A 249 52.03 5.33 -8.38
C GLY A 249 53.57 5.41 -8.33
N VAL A 250 54.20 5.91 -9.40
CA VAL A 250 55.65 6.08 -9.57
C VAL A 250 55.96 7.55 -9.92
N ALA A 251 57.22 7.96 -9.80
CA ALA A 251 57.63 9.33 -10.10
C ALA A 251 57.43 9.69 -11.59
N SER A 252 57.87 8.81 -12.50
CA SER A 252 57.74 9.00 -13.95
C SER A 252 57.73 7.68 -14.74
N VAL A 253 57.30 7.75 -16.01
CA VAL A 253 57.16 6.60 -16.93
C VAL A 253 57.69 6.99 -18.31
N ALA A 254 58.91 6.57 -18.62
CA ALA A 254 59.54 6.83 -19.92
C ALA A 254 58.83 6.10 -21.08
N PRO A 255 58.99 6.55 -22.34
CA PRO A 255 58.53 5.81 -23.52
C PRO A 255 58.93 4.33 -23.49
N GLY A 256 57.98 3.46 -23.83
CA GLY A 256 58.13 2.00 -23.81
C GLY A 256 57.95 1.34 -22.44
N GLN A 257 57.95 2.08 -21.32
CA GLN A 257 57.74 1.55 -19.96
C GLN A 257 56.25 1.46 -19.60
N SER A 258 55.92 0.72 -18.54
CA SER A 258 54.54 0.59 -18.04
C SER A 258 54.38 1.10 -16.61
N ALA A 259 53.20 1.63 -16.29
CA ALA A 259 52.79 1.97 -14.93
C ALA A 259 51.53 1.19 -14.53
N THR A 260 51.54 0.70 -13.29
CA THR A 260 50.40 0.03 -12.64
C THR A 260 49.81 0.96 -11.58
N PHE A 261 48.58 1.37 -11.80
CA PHE A 261 47.81 2.25 -10.92
C PHE A 261 47.03 1.36 -9.93
N ASN A 262 47.44 1.34 -8.66
CA ASN A 262 46.77 0.58 -7.60
C ASN A 262 45.85 1.51 -6.79
N PHE A 263 44.57 1.18 -6.66
CA PHE A 263 43.59 2.03 -5.99
C PHE A 263 42.42 1.22 -5.40
N GLN A 264 41.62 1.88 -4.57
CA GLN A 264 40.36 1.32 -4.06
C GLN A 264 39.17 1.87 -4.84
N VAL A 265 38.20 0.99 -5.08
CA VAL A 265 36.89 1.32 -5.65
C VAL A 265 35.78 0.79 -4.78
N LYS A 266 34.66 1.51 -4.75
CA LYS A 266 33.41 1.04 -4.15
C LYS A 266 32.47 0.60 -5.26
N ALA A 267 32.00 -0.63 -5.25
CA ALA A 267 31.00 -1.07 -6.21
C ALA A 267 29.71 -0.25 -6.06
N PRO A 268 29.03 0.14 -7.16
CA PRO A 268 27.71 0.77 -7.14
C PRO A 268 26.73 0.11 -6.16
N ALA A 269 25.86 0.91 -5.54
CA ALA A 269 24.86 0.40 -4.58
C ALA A 269 23.69 -0.33 -5.26
N THR A 270 23.51 -0.15 -6.57
CA THR A 270 22.48 -0.81 -7.38
C THR A 270 23.10 -1.96 -8.17
N ALA A 271 22.37 -3.08 -8.30
CA ALA A 271 22.81 -4.20 -9.13
C ALA A 271 22.63 -3.88 -10.63
N GLY A 272 23.57 -4.32 -11.47
CA GLY A 272 23.57 -4.04 -12.91
C GLY A 272 24.92 -4.30 -13.57
N SER A 273 24.99 -4.09 -14.89
CA SER A 273 26.26 -4.09 -15.63
C SER A 273 26.77 -2.67 -15.79
N TYR A 274 28.01 -2.42 -15.36
CA TYR A 274 28.63 -1.10 -15.34
C TYR A 274 29.88 -1.08 -16.21
N LEU A 275 30.07 0.02 -16.94
CA LEU A 275 31.29 0.29 -17.70
C LEU A 275 32.36 0.84 -16.75
N PHE A 276 33.50 0.14 -16.67
CA PHE A 276 34.68 0.50 -15.91
C PHE A 276 35.79 0.90 -16.89
N ASP A 277 35.54 2.01 -17.58
CA ASP A 277 36.40 2.52 -18.64
C ASP A 277 37.24 3.71 -18.15
N TRP A 278 38.55 3.51 -18.12
CA TRP A 278 39.56 4.46 -17.66
C TRP A 278 40.62 4.62 -18.75
N GLY A 279 41.14 5.83 -18.94
CA GLY A 279 42.25 6.10 -19.85
C GLY A 279 43.31 6.99 -19.22
N MET A 280 44.47 7.07 -19.87
CA MET A 280 45.52 8.02 -19.52
C MET A 280 45.09 9.45 -19.85
N LEU A 281 45.48 10.38 -18.99
CA LEU A 281 45.26 11.81 -19.20
C LEU A 281 46.38 12.64 -18.59
N TRP A 282 46.63 13.77 -19.25
CA TRP A 282 47.40 14.88 -18.72
C TRP A 282 46.40 15.93 -18.24
N GLU A 283 46.31 16.14 -16.92
CA GLU A 283 45.24 16.95 -16.34
C GLU A 283 45.29 18.39 -16.87
N TYR A 284 44.12 18.98 -17.12
CA TYR A 284 43.91 20.29 -17.76
C TYR A 284 44.37 20.39 -19.24
N HIS A 285 44.93 19.34 -19.83
CA HIS A 285 45.44 19.35 -21.21
C HIS A 285 44.63 18.42 -22.13
N LEU A 286 44.80 17.10 -22.01
CA LEU A 286 44.19 16.13 -22.92
C LEU A 286 44.12 14.70 -22.35
N ARG A 287 43.16 13.92 -22.87
CA ARG A 287 43.03 12.46 -22.67
C ARG A 287 43.62 11.76 -23.89
N PHE A 288 44.38 10.68 -23.69
CA PHE A 288 45.11 10.02 -24.78
C PHE A 288 45.18 8.49 -24.65
N GLY A 289 45.43 7.86 -25.80
CA GLY A 289 45.61 6.42 -25.94
C GLY A 289 44.36 5.57 -25.73
N GLN A 290 44.60 4.27 -25.65
CA GLN A 290 43.62 3.24 -25.40
C GLN A 290 43.05 3.35 -23.97
N THR A 291 41.75 3.09 -23.83
CA THR A 291 41.07 2.99 -22.52
C THR A 291 40.81 1.53 -22.13
N SER A 292 40.49 1.27 -20.86
CA SER A 292 40.39 -0.10 -20.32
C SER A 292 39.18 -0.90 -20.82
N GLY A 293 38.07 -0.25 -21.20
CA GLY A 293 36.89 -0.85 -21.83
C GLY A 293 36.14 -1.92 -21.02
N LEU A 294 36.50 -2.13 -19.75
CA LEU A 294 36.04 -3.26 -18.94
C LEU A 294 34.55 -3.15 -18.61
N ARG A 295 33.82 -4.28 -18.59
CA ARG A 295 32.44 -4.36 -18.07
C ARG A 295 32.42 -5.19 -16.80
N ILE A 296 31.81 -4.63 -15.75
CA ILE A 296 31.74 -5.21 -14.41
C ILE A 296 30.28 -5.48 -14.07
N THR A 297 29.96 -6.72 -13.69
CA THR A 297 28.61 -7.08 -13.24
C THR A 297 28.52 -6.94 -11.72
N VAL A 298 27.78 -5.92 -11.27
CA VAL A 298 27.49 -5.69 -9.86
C VAL A 298 26.26 -6.51 -9.49
N ASN A 299 26.47 -7.54 -8.68
CA ASN A 299 25.41 -8.36 -8.10
C ASN A 299 24.81 -7.66 -6.88
N ALA A 300 23.52 -7.90 -6.61
CA ALA A 300 22.87 -7.40 -5.40
C ALA A 300 23.58 -7.93 -4.14
N ALA A 301 23.71 -7.08 -3.12
CA ALA A 301 24.16 -7.53 -1.80
C ALA A 301 23.14 -8.51 -1.21
N ALA A 302 23.63 -9.61 -0.63
CA ALA A 302 22.76 -10.62 -0.04
C ALA A 302 21.97 -10.02 1.15
N THR A 303 20.65 -10.12 1.09
CA THR A 303 19.76 -9.56 2.12
C THR A 303 19.92 -10.31 3.43
N LYS A 304 19.94 -9.56 4.55
CA LYS A 304 19.93 -10.16 5.88
C LYS A 304 18.64 -10.95 6.12
N PRO A 305 18.69 -12.03 6.92
CA PRO A 305 17.48 -12.70 7.38
C PRO A 305 16.53 -11.75 8.13
N THR A 306 15.23 -11.94 7.98
CA THR A 306 14.21 -11.22 8.77
C THR A 306 13.36 -12.20 9.54
N ILE A 307 13.26 -12.05 10.87
CA ILE A 307 12.45 -12.92 11.71
C ILE A 307 11.12 -12.23 12.03
N SER A 308 10.02 -12.98 11.94
CA SER A 308 8.72 -12.62 12.50
C SER A 308 8.18 -13.80 13.29
N VAL A 309 7.67 -13.54 14.50
CA VAL A 309 7.05 -14.51 15.41
C VAL A 309 5.75 -13.93 15.92
N GLN A 310 4.70 -14.75 16.01
CA GLN A 310 3.37 -14.37 16.48
C GLN A 310 2.74 -15.51 17.30
N HIS A 311 1.95 -15.19 18.32
CA HIS A 311 1.18 -16.18 19.10
C HIS A 311 -0.32 -15.89 18.95
N ALA A 312 -1.10 -16.87 18.49
CA ALA A 312 -2.54 -16.74 18.33
C ALA A 312 -3.29 -17.97 18.89
N PRO A 313 -4.27 -17.79 19.79
CA PRO A 313 -4.47 -16.60 20.63
C PRO A 313 -3.24 -16.30 21.51
N ALA A 314 -3.26 -15.20 22.27
CA ALA A 314 -2.25 -14.96 23.31
C ALA A 314 -2.31 -16.08 24.38
N PRO A 315 -1.20 -16.44 25.06
CA PRO A 315 -1.20 -17.54 26.02
C PRO A 315 -2.01 -17.22 27.28
N VAL A 316 -3.12 -17.92 27.47
CA VAL A 316 -3.98 -17.87 28.67
C VAL A 316 -3.94 -19.24 29.34
N ALA A 317 -3.65 -19.29 30.63
CA ALA A 317 -3.54 -20.55 31.37
C ALA A 317 -4.76 -21.47 31.18
N GLY A 318 -4.50 -22.74 30.84
CA GLY A 318 -5.52 -23.74 30.53
C GLY A 318 -6.03 -23.70 29.07
N SER A 319 -5.60 -22.74 28.25
CA SER A 319 -6.00 -22.61 26.84
C SER A 319 -4.87 -22.99 25.87
N PRO A 320 -5.17 -23.58 24.70
CA PRO A 320 -4.19 -23.80 23.66
C PRO A 320 -3.84 -22.50 22.94
N PHE A 321 -2.57 -22.36 22.54
CA PHE A 321 -2.11 -21.30 21.63
C PHE A 321 -1.18 -21.86 20.58
N THR A 322 -1.17 -21.24 19.40
CA THR A 322 -0.26 -21.57 18.32
C THR A 322 0.78 -20.47 18.16
N THR A 323 2.05 -20.83 18.22
CA THR A 323 3.16 -19.96 17.83
C THR A 323 3.44 -20.17 16.36
N TYR A 324 3.45 -19.09 15.58
CA TYR A 324 3.78 -19.06 14.16
C TYR A 324 5.10 -18.31 13.99
N TRP A 325 5.97 -18.77 13.10
CA TRP A 325 7.21 -18.08 12.79
C TRP A 325 7.57 -18.15 11.31
N ASN A 326 8.22 -17.08 10.85
CA ASN A 326 8.72 -16.93 9.48
C ASN A 326 10.11 -16.28 9.51
N ALA A 327 11.05 -16.88 8.80
CA ALA A 327 12.41 -16.36 8.63
C ALA A 327 12.73 -16.20 7.13
N THR A 328 12.48 -15.02 6.57
CA THR A 328 12.84 -14.73 5.16
C THR A 328 14.35 -14.57 5.01
N ASN A 329 14.89 -14.87 3.82
CA ASN A 329 16.33 -14.86 3.49
C ASN A 329 17.22 -15.77 4.36
N ALA A 330 16.62 -16.62 5.21
CA ALA A 330 17.32 -17.57 6.05
C ALA A 330 17.48 -18.94 5.35
N THR A 331 18.64 -19.58 5.55
CA THR A 331 18.84 -21.00 5.26
C THR A 331 18.70 -21.87 6.51
N SER A 332 18.83 -21.29 7.70
CA SER A 332 18.60 -21.96 8.99
C SER A 332 18.00 -21.04 10.04
N LEU A 333 17.25 -21.63 10.98
CA LEU A 333 16.66 -20.95 12.13
C LEU A 333 16.85 -21.82 13.38
N SER A 334 17.21 -21.19 14.49
CA SER A 334 17.18 -21.80 15.82
C SER A 334 16.51 -20.88 16.82
N ARG A 335 16.08 -21.41 17.96
CA ARG A 335 15.65 -20.61 19.11
C ARG A 335 16.19 -21.15 20.42
N VAL A 336 16.52 -20.21 21.32
CA VAL A 336 16.86 -20.47 22.71
C VAL A 336 15.80 -19.82 23.58
N CYS A 337 14.97 -20.61 24.26
CA CYS A 337 13.94 -20.15 25.19
C CYS A 337 14.33 -20.47 26.63
N THR A 338 14.25 -19.49 27.53
CA THR A 338 14.53 -19.64 28.96
C THR A 338 13.41 -19.02 29.79
N ALA A 339 12.86 -19.76 30.76
CA ALA A 339 11.87 -19.24 31.68
C ALA A 339 12.51 -18.83 33.01
N SER A 340 12.06 -17.71 33.58
CA SER A 340 12.47 -17.30 34.92
C SER A 340 11.94 -18.30 35.96
N GLY A 341 12.75 -18.67 36.96
CA GLY A 341 12.36 -19.47 38.13
C GLY A 341 12.05 -20.96 37.90
N THR A 342 11.55 -21.37 36.74
CA THR A 342 11.03 -22.75 36.53
C THR A 342 12.06 -23.75 35.98
N GLY A 343 13.27 -23.31 35.64
CA GLY A 343 14.33 -24.16 35.09
C GLY A 343 14.13 -24.56 33.62
N TYR A 344 13.00 -24.21 32.99
CA TYR A 344 12.74 -24.50 31.58
C TYR A 344 13.77 -23.83 30.68
N LYS A 345 14.52 -24.65 29.94
CA LYS A 345 15.43 -24.25 28.87
C LYS A 345 15.18 -25.11 27.64
N VAL A 346 14.98 -24.46 26.50
CA VAL A 346 14.94 -25.08 25.17
C VAL A 346 16.02 -24.43 24.32
N ASN A 347 16.78 -25.25 23.59
CA ASN A 347 17.70 -24.83 22.53
C ASN A 347 17.48 -25.79 21.36
N GLU A 348 16.80 -25.33 20.31
CA GLU A 348 16.38 -26.18 19.19
C GLU A 348 16.61 -25.50 17.84
N SER A 349 17.14 -26.26 16.88
CA SER A 349 17.10 -25.92 15.45
C SER A 349 15.73 -26.31 14.88
N ILE A 350 15.14 -25.43 14.08
CA ILE A 350 13.75 -25.53 13.63
C ILE A 350 13.61 -25.13 12.16
N PRO A 351 12.54 -25.57 11.46
CA PRO A 351 12.29 -25.13 10.09
C PRO A 351 12.12 -23.62 10.03
N VAL A 352 12.67 -22.97 9.00
CA VAL A 352 12.67 -21.50 8.85
C VAL A 352 11.27 -20.88 8.85
N ASN A 353 10.26 -21.61 8.35
CA ASN A 353 8.85 -21.21 8.33
C ASN A 353 8.01 -22.37 8.87
N SER A 354 7.31 -22.19 9.99
CA SER A 354 6.43 -23.22 10.56
C SER A 354 5.52 -22.67 11.66
N SER A 355 4.78 -23.57 12.33
CA SER A 355 4.05 -23.27 13.55
C SER A 355 4.06 -24.45 14.52
N ARG A 356 3.81 -24.16 15.81
CA ARG A 356 3.66 -25.17 16.87
C ARG A 356 2.53 -24.76 17.81
N THR A 357 1.52 -25.62 17.94
CA THR A 357 0.42 -25.49 18.91
C THR A 357 0.80 -26.18 20.22
N GLN A 358 0.52 -25.53 21.35
CA GLN A 358 0.81 -26.05 22.68
C GLN A 358 -0.20 -25.52 23.72
N LEU A 359 -0.38 -26.23 24.83
CA LEU A 359 -1.26 -25.83 25.93
C LEU A 359 -0.50 -24.89 26.88
N ALA A 360 -1.05 -23.70 27.16
CA ALA A 360 -0.47 -22.81 28.16
C ALA A 360 -0.72 -23.35 29.58
N GLN A 361 0.34 -23.75 30.28
CA GLN A 361 0.23 -24.34 31.60
C GLN A 361 -0.02 -23.27 32.67
N SER A 362 -0.82 -23.60 33.70
CA SER A 362 -1.03 -22.75 34.87
C SER A 362 0.28 -22.43 35.61
N ALA A 363 1.25 -23.35 35.60
CA ALA A 363 2.58 -23.18 36.18
C ALA A 363 3.45 -22.09 35.48
N TRP A 364 3.02 -21.54 34.33
CA TRP A 364 3.74 -20.47 33.63
C TRP A 364 3.21 -19.07 33.97
N VAL A 365 2.11 -18.97 34.73
CA VAL A 365 1.57 -17.68 35.19
C VAL A 365 2.54 -17.04 36.17
N GLY A 366 2.94 -15.80 35.89
CA GLY A 366 3.94 -15.06 36.68
C GLY A 366 5.41 -15.39 36.35
N TYR A 367 5.67 -16.39 35.51
CA TYR A 367 7.03 -16.82 35.12
C TYR A 367 7.29 -16.54 33.63
N PRO A 368 7.67 -15.30 33.26
CA PRO A 368 7.90 -14.94 31.85
C PRO A 368 9.04 -15.77 31.24
N SER A 369 8.89 -16.10 29.96
CA SER A 369 9.85 -16.86 29.17
C SER A 369 10.46 -16.02 28.07
N THR A 370 11.77 -15.79 28.12
CA THR A 370 12.51 -15.07 27.08
C THR A 370 12.90 -16.05 25.98
N CYS A 371 12.47 -15.80 24.74
CA CYS A 371 12.83 -16.59 23.58
C CYS A 371 13.68 -15.78 22.60
N THR A 372 14.94 -16.19 22.40
CA THR A 372 15.89 -15.60 21.45
C THR A 372 15.96 -16.48 20.21
N TRP A 373 15.43 -15.98 19.11
CA TRP A 373 15.40 -16.61 17.79
C TRP A 373 16.59 -16.11 16.96
N THR A 374 17.33 -17.02 16.33
CA THR A 374 18.52 -16.69 15.51
C THR A 374 18.38 -17.30 14.13
N ALA A 375 18.30 -16.45 13.11
CA ALA A 375 18.19 -16.85 11.70
C ALA A 375 19.49 -16.52 10.97
N SER A 376 20.02 -17.48 10.21
CA SER A 376 21.24 -17.29 9.41
C SER A 376 20.98 -17.59 7.94
N GLY A 377 21.64 -16.85 7.05
CA GLY A 377 21.51 -16.97 5.60
C GLY A 377 22.64 -16.24 4.88
N ALA A 378 22.51 -16.04 3.57
CA ALA A 378 23.57 -15.48 2.73
C ALA A 378 23.97 -14.04 3.10
N GLY A 379 23.05 -13.23 3.65
CA GLY A 379 23.35 -11.89 4.20
C GLY A 379 23.94 -11.89 5.61
N GLY A 380 24.28 -13.05 6.17
CA GLY A 380 24.73 -13.23 7.55
C GLY A 380 23.58 -13.61 8.50
N THR A 381 23.71 -13.18 9.75
CA THR A 381 22.80 -13.58 10.85
C THR A 381 21.99 -12.40 11.38
N THR A 382 20.74 -12.68 11.76
CA THR A 382 19.82 -11.78 12.45
C THR A 382 19.26 -12.49 13.69
N THR A 383 19.07 -11.75 14.77
CA THR A 383 18.52 -12.25 16.03
C THR A 383 17.29 -11.42 16.43
N TYR A 384 16.27 -12.09 16.96
CA TYR A 384 15.04 -11.49 17.47
C TYR A 384 14.75 -12.08 18.87
N THR A 385 14.45 -11.23 19.85
CA THR A 385 14.15 -11.67 21.22
C THR A 385 12.75 -11.21 21.62
N GLU A 386 11.93 -12.15 22.06
CA GLU A 386 10.59 -11.92 22.60
C GLU A 386 10.51 -12.34 24.08
N THR A 387 9.51 -11.81 24.80
CA THR A 387 9.16 -12.26 26.15
C THR A 387 7.73 -12.78 26.14
N LEU A 388 7.59 -14.10 26.24
CA LEU A 388 6.31 -14.78 26.32
C LEU A 388 5.78 -14.73 27.75
N ILE A 389 4.58 -14.18 27.92
CA ILE A 389 3.88 -14.07 29.21
C ILE A 389 2.61 -14.91 29.13
N THR A 390 2.40 -15.81 30.09
CA THR A 390 1.12 -16.52 30.25
C THR A 390 0.25 -15.77 31.24
N SER A 391 -0.94 -15.35 30.83
CA SER A 391 -1.91 -14.69 31.70
C SER A 391 -2.76 -15.71 32.45
N ALA A 392 -3.26 -15.32 33.63
CA ALA A 392 -4.28 -16.09 34.34
C ALA A 392 -5.61 -16.04 33.56
N GLY A 393 -6.33 -17.16 33.51
CA GLY A 393 -7.67 -17.22 32.91
C GLY A 393 -8.65 -16.31 33.66
N ALA A 394 -9.40 -15.48 32.93
CA ALA A 394 -10.41 -14.61 33.51
C ALA A 394 -11.53 -15.44 34.14
N SER A 395 -11.68 -15.36 35.47
CA SER A 395 -12.75 -16.06 36.19
C SER A 395 -14.11 -15.47 35.85
N ALA A 396 -15.10 -16.33 35.65
CA ALA A 396 -16.46 -15.90 35.30
C ALA A 396 -17.09 -15.07 36.43
N LYS A 397 -17.79 -13.99 36.08
CA LYS A 397 -18.49 -13.14 37.05
C LYS A 397 -19.65 -13.90 37.72
N PRO A 398 -20.00 -13.53 38.97
CA PRO A 398 -21.23 -14.00 39.59
C PRO A 398 -22.47 -13.59 38.77
N THR A 399 -23.51 -14.43 38.79
CA THR A 399 -24.85 -14.06 38.30
C THR A 399 -25.84 -14.07 39.46
N ILE A 400 -26.95 -13.35 39.34
CA ILE A 400 -28.05 -13.33 40.33
C ILE A 400 -29.37 -13.39 39.56
N ASN A 401 -30.24 -14.33 39.91
CA ASN A 401 -31.65 -14.36 39.51
C ASN A 401 -32.53 -14.35 40.75
N VAL A 402 -33.57 -13.52 40.78
CA VAL A 402 -34.55 -13.42 41.87
C VAL A 402 -35.95 -13.53 41.29
N THR A 403 -36.84 -14.31 41.91
CA THR A 403 -38.25 -14.41 41.53
C THR A 403 -39.14 -14.37 42.76
N ARG A 404 -40.37 -13.87 42.60
CA ARG A 404 -41.41 -13.80 43.64
C ARG A 404 -42.71 -14.37 43.09
N ASN A 405 -43.29 -15.34 43.78
CA ASN A 405 -44.52 -16.00 43.35
C ASN A 405 -45.42 -16.38 44.55
N PRO A 406 -46.71 -15.98 44.57
CA PRO A 406 -47.33 -14.94 43.72
C PRO A 406 -46.65 -13.57 43.89
N ALA A 407 -47.10 -12.57 43.12
CA ALA A 407 -46.70 -11.18 43.38
C ALA A 407 -47.28 -10.69 44.74
N PRO A 408 -46.64 -9.77 45.46
CA PRO A 408 -47.12 -9.33 46.78
C PRO A 408 -48.48 -8.61 46.71
N VAL A 409 -49.50 -9.21 47.32
CA VAL A 409 -50.83 -8.62 47.53
C VAL A 409 -51.08 -8.52 49.03
N ALA A 410 -51.54 -7.37 49.52
CA ALA A 410 -51.77 -7.14 50.94
C ALA A 410 -52.64 -8.24 51.58
N GLY A 411 -52.12 -8.86 52.65
CA GLY A 411 -52.75 -9.98 53.36
C GLY A 411 -52.44 -11.37 52.78
N GLN A 412 -51.71 -11.47 51.68
CA GLN A 412 -51.33 -12.76 51.05
C GLN A 412 -49.85 -13.09 51.24
N SER A 413 -49.53 -14.38 51.24
CA SER A 413 -48.16 -14.89 51.29
C SER A 413 -47.55 -14.98 49.88
N PHE A 414 -46.24 -14.69 49.79
CA PHE A 414 -45.44 -14.84 48.58
C PHE A 414 -44.12 -15.54 48.91
N THR A 415 -43.63 -16.35 47.97
CA THR A 415 -42.33 -17.01 48.09
C THR A 415 -41.31 -16.32 47.19
N THR A 416 -40.19 -15.90 47.79
CA THR A 416 -39.03 -15.31 47.12
C THR A 416 -37.97 -16.38 46.93
N VAL A 417 -37.58 -16.68 45.69
CA VAL A 417 -36.51 -17.62 45.36
C VAL A 417 -35.34 -16.86 44.75
N TRP A 418 -34.11 -17.20 45.13
CA TRP A 418 -32.91 -16.64 44.54
C TRP A 418 -31.90 -17.71 44.17
N THR A 419 -31.24 -17.52 43.02
CA THR A 419 -30.15 -18.38 42.56
C THR A 419 -28.97 -17.56 42.05
N THR A 420 -27.76 -18.09 42.22
CA THR A 420 -26.53 -17.51 41.70
C THR A 420 -25.64 -18.58 41.07
N SER A 421 -24.82 -18.18 40.11
CA SER A 421 -23.66 -18.97 39.64
C SER A 421 -22.38 -18.18 39.89
N ASN A 422 -21.25 -18.89 40.01
CA ASN A 422 -19.89 -18.35 40.28
C ASN A 422 -19.74 -17.49 41.56
N ALA A 423 -20.75 -17.45 42.43
CA ALA A 423 -20.72 -16.70 43.70
C ALA A 423 -20.19 -17.56 44.85
N THR A 424 -19.39 -16.96 45.72
CA THR A 424 -18.96 -17.51 47.02
C THR A 424 -19.70 -16.88 48.20
N SER A 425 -20.33 -15.71 48.01
CA SER A 425 -21.17 -15.04 49.02
C SER A 425 -22.29 -14.25 48.37
N LEU A 426 -23.45 -14.15 49.04
CA LEU A 426 -24.57 -13.29 48.65
C LEU A 426 -25.03 -12.44 49.85
N ALA A 427 -25.37 -11.19 49.62
CA ALA A 427 -26.01 -10.30 50.60
C ALA A 427 -27.16 -9.53 49.97
N ARG A 428 -28.13 -9.09 50.78
CA ARG A 428 -29.28 -8.30 50.34
C ARG A 428 -29.55 -7.12 51.28
N VAL A 429 -29.67 -5.94 50.70
CA VAL A 429 -30.12 -4.71 51.38
C VAL A 429 -31.47 -4.30 50.79
N CYS A 430 -32.51 -4.21 51.60
CA CYS A 430 -33.83 -3.70 51.20
C CYS A 430 -34.18 -2.42 51.97
N THR A 431 -34.76 -1.43 51.29
CA THR A 431 -35.26 -0.19 51.88
C THR A 431 -36.62 0.19 51.26
N ALA A 432 -37.58 0.62 52.07
CA ALA A 432 -38.86 1.14 51.57
C ALA A 432 -39.03 2.63 51.84
N SER A 433 -39.73 3.34 50.96
CA SER A 433 -40.14 4.72 51.20
C SER A 433 -41.18 4.80 52.32
N GLY A 434 -41.17 5.89 53.11
CA GLY A 434 -42.20 6.24 54.10
C GLY A 434 -42.30 5.36 55.36
N THR A 435 -42.10 4.04 55.26
CA THR A 435 -42.43 3.07 56.33
C THR A 435 -41.28 2.78 57.30
N GLY A 436 -40.08 3.32 57.05
CA GLY A 436 -38.88 3.05 57.85
C GLY A 436 -38.27 1.64 57.68
N TYR A 437 -38.89 0.77 56.89
CA TYR A 437 -38.41 -0.60 56.64
C TYR A 437 -37.00 -0.58 56.02
N LYS A 438 -36.05 -1.18 56.73
CA LYS A 438 -34.69 -1.45 56.29
C LYS A 438 -34.28 -2.85 56.72
N VAL A 439 -33.74 -3.63 55.77
CA VAL A 439 -33.13 -4.95 56.02
C VAL A 439 -31.75 -4.95 55.38
N ASN A 440 -30.77 -5.52 56.08
CA ASN A 440 -29.44 -5.82 55.56
C ASN A 440 -29.06 -7.21 56.08
N GLU A 441 -29.03 -8.21 55.20
CA GLU A 441 -28.83 -9.61 55.58
C GLU A 441 -27.87 -10.33 54.62
N SER A 442 -26.97 -11.15 55.17
CA SER A 442 -26.18 -12.12 54.42
C SER A 442 -27.01 -13.38 54.17
N LEU A 443 -26.97 -13.89 52.95
CA LEU A 443 -27.79 -15.02 52.49
C LEU A 443 -26.92 -16.16 51.94
N THR A 444 -27.47 -17.37 51.95
CA THR A 444 -26.90 -18.48 51.18
C THR A 444 -26.92 -18.15 49.69
N VAL A 445 -25.88 -18.56 48.96
CA VAL A 445 -25.71 -18.24 47.52
C VAL A 445 -26.87 -18.72 46.65
N ASN A 446 -27.62 -19.74 47.08
CA ASN A 446 -28.92 -20.12 46.55
C ASN A 446 -29.89 -20.28 47.73
N GLY A 447 -31.18 -19.99 47.55
CA GLY A 447 -32.15 -20.11 48.64
C GLY A 447 -33.59 -19.71 48.27
N SER A 448 -34.47 -19.83 49.27
CA SER A 448 -35.88 -19.47 49.18
C SER A 448 -36.39 -18.99 50.54
N ARG A 449 -37.32 -18.03 50.56
CA ARG A 449 -38.02 -17.57 51.78
C ARG A 449 -39.46 -17.18 51.46
N THR A 450 -40.41 -17.64 52.26
CA THR A 450 -41.82 -17.22 52.19
C THR A 450 -42.08 -16.11 53.21
N ASP A 451 -42.63 -14.99 52.75
CA ASP A 451 -43.01 -13.83 53.55
C ASP A 451 -44.51 -13.50 53.30
N THR A 452 -45.15 -12.74 54.18
CA THR A 452 -46.55 -12.26 53.99
C THR A 452 -46.55 -10.75 53.76
N ALA A 453 -47.26 -10.28 52.74
CA ALA A 453 -47.31 -8.86 52.40
C ALA A 453 -48.23 -8.08 53.35
N LEU A 454 -47.68 -7.09 54.05
CA LEU A 454 -48.44 -6.27 54.99
C LEU A 454 -49.23 -5.16 54.27
N ALA A 455 -50.42 -4.83 54.77
CA ALA A 455 -51.21 -3.72 54.25
C ALA A 455 -50.47 -2.36 54.32
N ALA A 456 -49.57 -2.19 55.29
CA ALA A 456 -48.71 -1.02 55.43
C ALA A 456 -47.64 -0.88 54.31
N TRP A 457 -47.50 -1.85 53.40
CA TRP A 457 -46.59 -1.77 52.24
C TRP A 457 -47.31 -1.32 50.95
N VAL A 458 -48.64 -1.19 50.98
CA VAL A 458 -49.42 -0.68 49.84
C VAL A 458 -49.06 0.79 49.60
N GLY A 459 -48.68 1.12 48.37
CA GLY A 459 -48.22 2.47 47.99
C GLY A 459 -46.76 2.80 48.37
N TYR A 460 -46.08 1.94 49.14
CA TYR A 460 -44.72 2.16 49.63
C TYR A 460 -43.73 1.15 49.02
N PRO A 461 -43.21 1.39 47.79
CA PRO A 461 -42.31 0.46 47.11
C PRO A 461 -41.01 0.25 47.90
N SER A 462 -40.55 -1.01 47.93
CA SER A 462 -39.26 -1.40 48.48
C SER A 462 -38.23 -1.57 47.37
N SER A 463 -37.09 -0.90 47.46
CA SER A 463 -35.91 -1.20 46.63
C SER A 463 -35.08 -2.27 47.34
N CYS A 464 -34.78 -3.38 46.68
CA CYS A 464 -33.91 -4.43 47.19
C CYS A 464 -32.68 -4.61 46.29
N THR A 465 -31.51 -4.33 46.85
CA THR A 465 -30.19 -4.52 46.22
C THR A 465 -29.57 -5.83 46.69
N TRP A 466 -29.35 -6.75 45.76
CA TRP A 466 -28.67 -8.03 45.97
C TRP A 466 -27.23 -7.90 45.46
N THR A 467 -26.25 -8.35 46.24
CA THR A 467 -24.81 -8.26 45.93
C THR A 467 -24.18 -9.64 46.05
N ALA A 468 -23.65 -10.17 44.95
CA ALA A 468 -22.94 -11.45 44.89
C ALA A 468 -21.46 -11.23 44.58
N ASN A 469 -20.58 -11.87 45.36
CA ASN A 469 -19.13 -11.84 45.15
C ASN A 469 -18.62 -13.23 44.77
N GLY A 470 -17.55 -13.29 43.98
CA GLY A 470 -16.87 -14.53 43.60
C GLY A 470 -15.53 -14.24 42.92
N ALA A 471 -14.89 -15.28 42.37
CA ALA A 471 -13.55 -15.16 41.78
C ALA A 471 -13.48 -14.21 40.56
N GLY A 472 -14.59 -14.03 39.82
CA GLY A 472 -14.71 -13.03 38.75
C GLY A 472 -15.01 -11.60 39.23
N GLY A 473 -15.04 -11.34 40.54
CA GLY A 473 -15.39 -10.06 41.15
C GLY A 473 -16.85 -10.02 41.65
N THR A 474 -17.42 -8.82 41.70
CA THR A 474 -18.76 -8.56 42.25
C THR A 474 -19.79 -8.28 41.16
N THR A 475 -21.02 -8.74 41.38
CA THR A 475 -22.23 -8.45 40.59
C THR A 475 -23.32 -7.93 41.53
N MET A 476 -24.07 -6.92 41.08
CA MET A 476 -25.22 -6.37 41.81
C MET A 476 -26.49 -6.47 40.97
N HIS A 477 -27.61 -6.75 41.62
CA HIS A 477 -28.95 -6.79 41.02
C HIS A 477 -29.91 -5.98 41.90
N VAL A 478 -30.69 -5.08 41.29
CA VAL A 478 -31.66 -4.23 42.01
C VAL A 478 -33.06 -4.58 41.51
N GLU A 479 -33.95 -4.92 42.43
CA GLU A 479 -35.39 -5.08 42.17
C GLU A 479 -36.18 -3.98 42.89
N THR A 480 -37.33 -3.59 42.33
CA THR A 480 -38.34 -2.77 43.02
C THR A 480 -39.55 -3.66 43.31
N VAL A 481 -39.85 -3.85 44.58
CA VAL A 481 -40.97 -4.67 45.07
C VAL A 481 -42.13 -3.76 45.45
N THR A 482 -43.24 -3.89 44.75
CA THR A 482 -44.52 -3.23 45.07
C THR A 482 -45.47 -4.22 45.74
N THR A 483 -46.34 -3.71 46.63
CA THR A 483 -47.48 -4.46 47.19
C THR A 483 -48.78 -3.82 46.70
N SER A 484 -49.68 -4.62 46.13
CA SER A 484 -51.00 -4.16 45.71
C SER A 484 -52.04 -4.27 46.83
N ALA A 485 -53.06 -3.41 46.80
CA ALA A 485 -54.25 -3.55 47.64
C ALA A 485 -55.08 -4.76 47.18
N ALA A 486 -55.76 -5.42 48.13
CA ALA A 486 -56.82 -6.36 47.79
C ALA A 486 -58.02 -5.61 47.20
N ALA A 487 -58.53 -6.07 46.05
CA ALA A 487 -59.56 -5.35 45.29
C ALA A 487 -60.99 -5.72 45.72
N SER A 488 -61.83 -4.72 45.97
CA SER A 488 -63.29 -4.85 46.08
C SER A 488 -63.94 -4.54 44.72
N GLY A 489 -64.59 -5.53 44.10
CA GLY A 489 -65.18 -5.39 42.76
C GLY A 489 -66.55 -4.70 42.76
N GLY A 490 -66.78 -3.86 41.75
CA GLY A 490 -68.08 -3.21 41.49
C GLY A 490 -68.15 -2.60 40.09
N VAL A 491 -69.37 -2.42 39.55
CA VAL A 491 -69.63 -1.78 38.25
C VAL A 491 -70.03 -0.33 38.47
N THR A 492 -69.63 0.57 37.57
CA THR A 492 -69.97 1.99 37.62
C THR A 492 -70.22 2.55 36.23
N TYR A 493 -71.42 3.05 35.98
CA TYR A 493 -71.78 3.77 34.76
C TYR A 493 -71.42 5.26 34.87
N ILE A 494 -71.16 5.89 33.73
CA ILE A 494 -70.83 7.32 33.61
C ILE A 494 -71.88 7.99 32.73
N HIS A 495 -72.35 9.17 33.13
CA HIS A 495 -73.31 9.99 32.42
C HIS A 495 -72.65 11.33 32.07
N THR A 496 -72.72 11.74 30.80
CA THR A 496 -72.04 12.94 30.28
C THR A 496 -73.01 14.07 29.92
N ASP A 497 -72.49 15.29 29.83
CA ASP A 497 -73.16 16.40 29.15
C ASP A 497 -73.05 16.31 27.60
N GLY A 498 -73.57 17.32 26.90
CA GLY A 498 -73.51 17.41 25.44
C GLY A 498 -72.12 17.70 24.84
N LEU A 499 -71.12 18.03 25.67
CA LEU A 499 -69.72 18.18 25.29
C LEU A 499 -68.89 16.92 25.61
N GLY A 500 -69.50 15.90 26.23
CA GLY A 500 -68.85 14.67 26.67
C GLY A 500 -68.25 14.71 28.07
N SER A 501 -68.45 15.77 28.85
CA SER A 501 -67.91 15.87 30.22
C SER A 501 -68.70 15.01 31.20
N PRO A 502 -68.09 14.15 32.03
CA PRO A 502 -68.80 13.37 33.05
C PRO A 502 -69.47 14.23 34.12
N VAL A 503 -70.80 14.26 34.14
CA VAL A 503 -71.64 15.04 35.08
C VAL A 503 -72.32 14.19 36.15
N ALA A 504 -72.40 12.87 35.97
CA ALA A 504 -72.80 11.94 37.03
C ALA A 504 -72.18 10.55 36.87
N ARG A 505 -72.14 9.79 37.97
CA ARG A 505 -71.78 8.37 37.99
C ARG A 505 -72.83 7.60 38.77
N THR A 506 -73.19 6.40 38.31
CA THR A 506 -74.14 5.52 39.01
C THR A 506 -73.58 4.11 39.19
N ASP A 507 -74.02 3.40 40.22
CA ASP A 507 -73.65 2.01 40.47
C ASP A 507 -74.43 1.02 39.57
N ALA A 508 -74.20 -0.28 39.79
CA ALA A 508 -74.90 -1.38 39.12
C ALA A 508 -76.44 -1.37 39.31
N ALA A 509 -76.94 -0.73 40.36
CA ALA A 509 -78.37 -0.60 40.67
C ALA A 509 -78.98 0.74 40.19
N GLY A 510 -78.19 1.59 39.52
CA GLY A 510 -78.60 2.91 39.05
C GLY A 510 -78.57 4.01 40.12
N GLN A 511 -78.10 3.73 41.33
CA GLN A 511 -77.97 4.72 42.39
C GLN A 511 -76.82 5.68 42.11
N VAL A 512 -77.01 6.96 42.40
CA VAL A 512 -76.04 8.03 42.06
C VAL A 512 -74.87 8.03 43.05
N ILE A 513 -73.71 7.58 42.59
CA ILE A 513 -72.44 7.61 43.34
C ILE A 513 -71.91 9.04 43.45
N SER A 514 -71.97 9.81 42.35
CA SER A 514 -71.47 11.19 42.33
C SER A 514 -72.16 12.04 41.26
N ARG A 515 -72.08 13.37 41.43
CA ARG A 515 -72.43 14.38 40.44
C ARG A 515 -71.36 15.47 40.41
N THR A 516 -71.15 16.04 39.23
CA THR A 516 -70.24 17.15 38.95
C THR A 516 -70.95 18.16 38.07
N ARG A 517 -70.76 19.46 38.32
CA ARG A 517 -71.26 20.55 37.48
C ARG A 517 -70.08 21.36 36.95
N TYR A 518 -70.06 21.62 35.65
CA TYR A 518 -69.06 22.44 34.98
C TYR A 518 -69.65 23.80 34.58
N GLU A 519 -68.81 24.83 34.58
CA GLU A 519 -69.05 26.09 33.91
C GLU A 519 -68.74 25.97 32.40
N PRO A 520 -69.10 26.94 31.54
CA PRO A 520 -68.90 26.85 30.09
C PRO A 520 -67.45 26.62 29.64
N TYR A 521 -66.46 27.01 30.46
CA TYR A 521 -65.03 26.79 30.21
C TYR A 521 -64.43 25.62 31.03
N GLY A 522 -65.26 24.78 31.66
CA GLY A 522 -64.83 23.55 32.33
C GLY A 522 -64.49 23.66 33.81
N TYR A 523 -64.58 24.86 34.40
CA TYR A 523 -64.39 25.03 35.85
C TYR A 523 -65.47 24.28 36.64
N VAL A 524 -65.11 23.65 37.77
CA VAL A 524 -66.04 22.80 38.53
C VAL A 524 -66.85 23.64 39.53
N ALA A 525 -68.01 24.13 39.09
CA ALA A 525 -68.96 24.89 39.91
C ALA A 525 -69.67 24.08 41.01
N GLY A 526 -69.47 22.76 41.09
CA GLY A 526 -69.95 21.96 42.22
C GLY A 526 -69.80 20.46 42.06
N GLY A 527 -69.61 19.78 43.20
CA GLY A 527 -69.23 18.37 43.26
C GLY A 527 -67.71 18.20 43.25
N ALA A 528 -67.24 16.95 43.39
CA ALA A 528 -65.82 16.64 43.28
C ALA A 528 -65.39 16.63 41.80
N ALA A 529 -64.22 17.19 41.48
CA ALA A 529 -63.64 17.08 40.16
C ALA A 529 -63.26 15.61 39.86
N PRO A 530 -63.81 14.97 38.82
CA PRO A 530 -63.43 13.62 38.45
C PRO A 530 -62.08 13.61 37.70
N ILE A 531 -61.32 12.52 37.84
CA ILE A 531 -60.01 12.32 37.18
C ILE A 531 -60.13 12.45 35.65
N VAL A 532 -61.24 11.99 35.08
CA VAL A 532 -61.65 12.28 33.69
C VAL A 532 -62.86 13.20 33.75
N GLY A 533 -62.71 14.43 33.23
CA GLY A 533 -63.63 15.54 33.45
C GLY A 533 -63.99 16.30 32.18
N PHE A 534 -63.65 17.59 32.10
CA PHE A 534 -64.16 18.48 31.06
C PHE A 534 -63.85 17.95 29.65
N THR A 535 -64.91 17.82 28.83
CA THR A 535 -64.91 17.23 27.49
C THR A 535 -64.18 15.88 27.36
N GLY A 536 -64.15 15.10 28.43
CA GLY A 536 -63.49 13.77 28.47
C GLY A 536 -61.97 13.79 28.70
N HIS A 537 -61.35 14.94 28.97
CA HIS A 537 -59.91 15.06 29.25
C HIS A 537 -59.56 14.79 30.72
N VAL A 538 -58.26 14.61 31.01
CA VAL A 538 -57.78 14.33 32.38
C VAL A 538 -57.70 15.64 33.18
N ASN A 539 -58.33 15.67 34.35
CA ASN A 539 -58.13 16.75 35.32
C ASN A 539 -56.93 16.44 36.21
N ASP A 540 -56.02 17.41 36.32
CA ASP A 540 -54.95 17.42 37.30
C ASP A 540 -55.46 18.04 38.60
N ALA A 541 -55.62 17.21 39.63
CA ALA A 541 -56.15 17.63 40.93
C ALA A 541 -55.16 18.46 41.76
N ASP A 542 -53.85 18.37 41.47
CA ASP A 542 -52.81 19.09 42.21
C ASP A 542 -52.62 20.52 41.68
N THR A 543 -52.94 20.77 40.40
CA THR A 543 -52.83 22.09 39.74
C THR A 543 -54.16 22.74 39.40
N GLY A 544 -55.27 22.00 39.36
CA GLY A 544 -56.58 22.48 38.92
C GLY A 544 -56.73 22.63 37.40
N LEU A 545 -55.74 22.17 36.63
CA LEU A 545 -55.69 22.26 35.17
C LEU A 545 -56.30 21.02 34.50
N THR A 546 -56.70 21.14 33.24
CA THR A 546 -57.11 20.01 32.41
C THR A 546 -56.01 19.69 31.39
N TYR A 547 -55.52 18.45 31.38
CA TYR A 547 -54.52 17.98 30.43
C TYR A 547 -55.18 17.48 29.15
N MET A 548 -55.15 18.30 28.10
CA MET A 548 -55.79 18.03 26.80
C MET A 548 -54.78 17.41 25.82
N GLN A 549 -54.10 16.34 26.22
CA GLN A 549 -53.12 15.53 25.48
C GLN A 549 -51.84 16.22 24.96
N GLN A 550 -51.94 17.42 24.37
CA GLN A 550 -50.83 18.17 23.78
C GLN A 550 -50.51 19.47 24.54
N ARG A 551 -51.48 19.98 25.31
CA ARG A 551 -51.38 21.23 26.07
C ARG A 551 -52.10 21.10 27.42
N TYR A 552 -51.61 21.82 28.42
CA TYR A 552 -52.36 22.09 29.64
C TYR A 552 -53.31 23.26 29.40
N TYR A 553 -54.56 23.06 29.79
CA TYR A 553 -55.65 24.02 29.70
C TYR A 553 -56.03 24.52 31.09
N ASP A 554 -56.20 25.82 31.23
CA ASP A 554 -56.68 26.49 32.43
C ASP A 554 -58.19 26.76 32.29
N PRO A 555 -59.05 26.07 33.08
CA PRO A 555 -60.50 26.26 33.04
C PRO A 555 -60.98 27.56 33.67
N VAL A 556 -60.15 28.27 34.45
CA VAL A 556 -60.45 29.59 35.02
C VAL A 556 -60.13 30.69 34.01
N ALA A 557 -58.99 30.60 33.33
CA ALA A 557 -58.62 31.53 32.26
C ALA A 557 -59.35 31.27 30.93
N GLY A 558 -59.89 30.07 30.75
CA GLY A 558 -60.56 29.61 29.52
C GLY A 558 -59.60 29.46 28.33
N LYS A 559 -58.33 29.10 28.60
CA LYS A 559 -57.21 29.16 27.63
C LYS A 559 -56.18 28.07 27.88
N PHE A 560 -55.40 27.76 26.85
CA PHE A 560 -54.19 26.96 27.00
C PHE A 560 -53.06 27.78 27.63
N LEU A 561 -52.24 27.13 28.46
CA LEU A 561 -51.04 27.73 29.06
C LEU A 561 -49.82 27.72 28.13
N SER A 562 -49.90 27.01 27.00
CA SER A 562 -48.82 26.88 26.02
C SER A 562 -49.28 27.21 24.60
N ILE A 563 -48.34 27.73 23.81
CA ILE A 563 -48.53 28.13 22.41
C ILE A 563 -48.97 26.91 21.58
N ASP A 564 -50.00 27.10 20.77
CA ASP A 564 -50.50 26.11 19.82
C ASP A 564 -49.38 25.56 18.90
N PRO A 565 -49.18 24.22 18.81
CA PRO A 565 -48.31 23.62 17.81
C PRO A 565 -48.74 23.93 16.37
N VAL A 566 -50.02 24.23 16.13
CA VAL A 566 -50.54 24.68 14.83
C VAL A 566 -50.06 26.11 14.55
N VAL A 567 -49.61 26.33 13.31
CA VAL A 567 -49.17 27.64 12.82
C VAL A 567 -50.36 28.44 12.30
N THR A 568 -50.31 29.75 12.52
CA THR A 568 -51.31 30.71 12.02
C THR A 568 -51.43 30.65 10.50
N ASP A 569 -52.64 30.54 9.97
CA ASP A 569 -52.90 30.62 8.54
C ASP A 569 -52.85 32.07 8.07
N ALA A 570 -51.85 32.37 7.23
CA ALA A 570 -51.60 33.69 6.66
C ALA A 570 -52.71 34.18 5.71
N ASN A 571 -53.61 33.31 5.24
CA ASN A 571 -54.67 33.65 4.29
C ASN A 571 -56.01 33.98 4.99
N THR A 572 -56.33 33.28 6.09
CA THR A 572 -57.60 33.43 6.81
C THR A 572 -57.49 34.14 8.17
N GLY A 573 -56.29 34.24 8.73
CA GLY A 573 -56.10 34.65 10.13
C GLY A 573 -56.45 33.54 11.14
N GLY A 574 -56.78 32.33 10.68
CA GLY A 574 -57.01 31.18 11.55
C GLY A 574 -55.79 30.87 12.43
N SER A 575 -56.02 30.47 13.68
CA SER A 575 -54.96 30.22 14.67
C SER A 575 -54.03 31.44 14.94
N PHE A 576 -54.51 32.68 14.81
CA PHE A 576 -53.75 33.88 15.22
C PHE A 576 -53.66 33.98 16.76
N ASN A 577 -54.75 33.67 17.47
CA ASN A 577 -54.75 33.55 18.93
C ASN A 577 -54.32 32.13 19.36
N ARG A 578 -53.00 31.90 19.43
CA ARG A 578 -52.39 30.59 19.72
C ARG A 578 -52.54 30.08 21.17
N TYR A 579 -53.40 30.69 21.97
CA TYR A 579 -53.79 30.20 23.30
C TYR A 579 -55.31 29.98 23.45
N ALA A 580 -56.10 30.23 22.39
CA ALA A 580 -57.54 30.04 22.42
C ALA A 580 -57.90 28.54 22.50
N TYR A 581 -58.83 28.21 23.40
CA TYR A 581 -59.55 26.93 23.39
C TYR A 581 -60.85 27.10 22.59
N ALA A 582 -61.23 26.10 21.79
CA ALA A 582 -62.54 26.00 21.14
C ALA A 582 -62.98 27.28 20.37
N ALA A 583 -62.05 27.97 19.71
CA ALA A 583 -62.26 29.30 19.09
C ALA A 583 -62.88 30.39 20.01
N ASN A 584 -62.72 30.26 21.34
CA ASN A 584 -63.41 31.02 22.40
C ASN A 584 -64.95 30.83 22.40
N SER A 585 -65.45 29.69 21.92
CA SER A 585 -66.87 29.30 21.89
C SER A 585 -67.05 27.86 22.37
N PRO A 586 -66.76 27.58 23.66
CA PRO A 586 -66.65 26.21 24.21
C PRO A 586 -67.98 25.47 24.34
N TYR A 587 -69.12 26.17 24.19
CA TYR A 587 -70.44 25.52 24.12
C TYR A 587 -70.71 24.89 22.75
N LYS A 588 -70.01 25.35 21.70
CA LYS A 588 -70.22 24.94 20.30
C LYS A 588 -69.07 24.07 19.77
N TYR A 589 -67.85 24.30 20.25
CA TYR A 589 -66.68 23.54 19.83
C TYR A 589 -65.95 22.92 21.02
N VAL A 590 -65.25 21.82 20.77
CA VAL A 590 -64.32 21.15 21.68
C VAL A 590 -62.97 20.97 20.97
N ASP A 591 -61.87 20.87 21.72
CA ASP A 591 -60.54 20.54 21.18
C ASP A 591 -60.16 19.11 21.65
N PRO A 592 -60.32 18.06 20.80
CA PRO A 592 -60.19 16.67 21.24
C PRO A 592 -58.74 16.19 21.45
N ASP A 593 -57.75 16.84 20.83
CA ASP A 593 -56.33 16.49 20.96
C ASP A 593 -55.46 17.66 21.44
N GLY A 594 -56.05 18.83 21.72
CA GLY A 594 -55.31 20.01 22.17
C GLY A 594 -54.58 20.72 21.02
N ARG A 595 -55.14 20.73 19.81
CA ARG A 595 -54.60 21.36 18.60
C ARG A 595 -55.63 21.98 17.65
N GLN A 596 -56.85 21.47 17.56
CA GLN A 596 -57.85 21.95 16.58
C GLN A 596 -59.28 21.81 17.08
N GLU A 597 -60.03 22.91 17.07
CA GLU A 597 -61.42 22.91 17.46
C GLU A 597 -62.33 22.14 16.47
N ARG A 598 -63.29 21.40 17.00
CA ARG A 598 -64.32 20.67 16.24
C ARG A 598 -65.69 20.95 16.83
N ALA A 599 -66.72 21.05 15.99
CA ALA A 599 -68.09 21.25 16.45
C ALA A 599 -68.54 20.08 17.34
N ALA A 600 -69.09 20.37 18.52
CA ALA A 600 -69.46 19.36 19.52
C ALA A 600 -70.50 18.36 18.99
N GLU A 601 -71.46 18.85 18.21
CA GLU A 601 -72.49 18.03 17.54
C GLU A 601 -71.87 16.98 16.61
N ALA A 602 -70.89 17.37 15.79
CA ALA A 602 -70.18 16.48 14.87
C ALA A 602 -69.35 15.41 15.60
N PHE A 603 -68.86 15.68 16.81
CA PHE A 603 -68.19 14.70 17.67
C PHE A 603 -69.17 13.64 18.18
N SER A 604 -70.39 14.05 18.58
CA SER A 604 -71.47 13.16 19.04
C SER A 604 -72.06 12.30 17.91
N ASP A 605 -72.23 12.85 16.70
CA ASP A 605 -72.73 12.11 15.54
C ASP A 605 -71.70 11.08 15.02
N GLN A 606 -70.40 11.38 15.04
CA GLN A 606 -69.37 10.42 14.63
C GLN A 606 -69.35 9.16 15.52
N PHE A 607 -69.62 9.30 16.82
CA PHE A 607 -69.71 8.18 17.75
C PHE A 607 -70.94 7.28 17.50
N ARG A 608 -72.12 7.87 17.30
CA ARG A 608 -73.34 7.11 16.98
C ARG A 608 -73.20 6.32 15.68
N ASN A 609 -72.59 6.92 14.65
CA ASN A 609 -72.40 6.27 13.35
C ASN A 609 -71.33 5.16 13.34
N HIS A 610 -70.29 5.23 14.19
CA HIS A 610 -69.35 4.12 14.37
C HIS A 610 -70.00 2.91 15.06
N ALA A 611 -70.79 3.14 16.11
CA ALA A 611 -71.46 2.05 16.84
C ALA A 611 -72.46 1.28 15.95
N ALA A 612 -73.11 1.96 15.00
CA ALA A 612 -74.10 1.37 14.10
C ALA A 612 -73.51 0.65 12.87
N SER A 613 -72.24 0.90 12.51
CA SER A 613 -71.68 0.42 11.22
C SER A 613 -70.70 -0.76 11.35
N GLY A 614 -70.25 -1.12 12.56
CA GLY A 614 -69.47 -2.34 12.83
C GLY A 614 -68.09 -2.42 12.16
N ASN A 615 -67.62 -1.35 11.51
CA ASN A 615 -66.45 -1.36 10.66
C ASN A 615 -65.20 -0.84 11.42
N SER A 616 -64.21 -1.71 11.65
CA SER A 616 -62.97 -1.39 12.38
C SER A 616 -61.92 -0.65 11.53
N GLY A 617 -62.36 0.20 10.61
CA GLY A 617 -61.50 1.02 9.74
C GLY A 617 -60.90 2.22 10.48
N VAL A 618 -59.68 2.07 11.00
CA VAL A 618 -58.99 3.11 11.77
C VAL A 618 -58.73 4.36 10.92
N TYR A 619 -59.41 5.46 11.25
CA TYR A 619 -59.00 6.81 10.88
C TYR A 619 -58.12 7.37 12.00
N GLU A 620 -56.83 7.61 11.71
CA GLU A 620 -55.83 8.11 12.66
C GLU A 620 -56.04 9.61 12.92
N PRO A 621 -56.92 9.98 13.88
CA PRO A 621 -56.40 10.74 15.03
C PRO A 621 -56.95 10.28 16.38
N PHE A 622 -57.94 9.39 16.43
CA PHE A 622 -58.69 9.11 17.66
C PHE A 622 -58.18 7.89 18.44
N ARG A 623 -57.26 8.12 19.38
CA ARG A 623 -56.96 7.13 20.42
C ARG A 623 -58.03 7.11 21.50
N THR A 624 -58.92 6.12 21.37
CA THR A 624 -59.80 5.52 22.40
C THR A 624 -60.85 6.40 23.11
N PRO A 625 -62.16 6.08 23.02
CA PRO A 625 -63.12 6.49 24.03
C PRO A 625 -62.82 5.82 25.39
N VAL A 626 -63.24 6.47 26.47
CA VAL A 626 -63.23 5.89 27.82
C VAL A 626 -64.42 4.92 27.98
N VAL A 627 -64.15 3.62 27.88
CA VAL A 627 -65.08 2.56 28.28
C VAL A 627 -64.55 1.91 29.56
N ILE A 628 -65.17 2.22 30.70
CA ILE A 628 -64.88 1.53 31.97
C ILE A 628 -65.86 0.36 32.10
N ALA A 629 -65.37 -0.86 31.89
CA ALA A 629 -66.13 -2.09 32.08
C ALA A 629 -65.39 -3.01 33.07
N THR A 630 -65.83 -3.01 34.34
CA THR A 630 -65.30 -3.89 35.39
C THR A 630 -66.11 -5.19 35.46
N ILE A 631 -65.70 -6.21 34.70
CA ILE A 631 -66.20 -7.59 34.84
C ILE A 631 -65.01 -8.55 35.00
N GLY A 632 -65.21 -9.60 35.80
CA GLY A 632 -64.17 -10.56 36.19
C GLY A 632 -63.68 -11.50 35.09
N MET A 633 -62.60 -12.23 35.42
CA MET A 633 -61.82 -13.10 34.53
C MET A 633 -62.63 -14.16 33.74
N ALA A 634 -62.50 -14.15 32.41
CA ALA A 634 -62.34 -15.36 31.59
C ALA A 634 -61.83 -15.03 30.17
N VAL A 635 -60.68 -15.61 29.77
CA VAL A 635 -60.19 -15.82 28.39
C VAL A 635 -60.24 -14.63 27.40
N GLY A 636 -59.14 -13.90 27.24
CA GLY A 636 -58.92 -12.94 26.14
C GLY A 636 -57.72 -12.01 26.37
N PRO A 637 -56.98 -11.56 25.32
CA PRO A 637 -55.79 -10.73 25.49
C PRO A 637 -56.12 -9.25 25.85
N PRO A 638 -55.21 -8.51 26.51
CA PRO A 638 -55.64 -7.47 27.44
C PRO A 638 -55.12 -6.04 27.16
N ILE A 639 -55.97 -5.02 27.35
CA ILE A 639 -55.56 -3.62 27.63
C ILE A 639 -56.56 -2.97 28.62
N ALA A 640 -56.30 -3.04 29.93
CA ALA A 640 -57.08 -2.32 30.94
C ALA A 640 -56.33 -2.21 32.31
N ALA A 641 -55.37 -1.29 32.43
CA ALA A 641 -54.78 -0.91 33.73
C ALA A 641 -54.00 0.42 33.68
N ALA A 642 -53.88 1.07 34.84
CA ALA A 642 -52.91 2.12 35.21
C ALA A 642 -52.91 3.46 34.43
N ILE A 643 -53.59 4.46 35.02
CA ILE A 643 -52.94 5.72 35.44
C ILE A 643 -53.43 6.07 36.85
N ILE A 644 -52.53 6.04 37.83
CA ILE A 644 -52.62 6.70 39.15
C ILE A 644 -51.23 7.28 39.42
N ALA A 645 -51.19 8.45 40.08
CA ALA A 645 -50.02 9.31 40.33
C ALA A 645 -49.46 10.00 39.07
N GLY A 646 -49.33 11.32 39.16
CA GLY A 646 -48.71 12.15 38.12
C GLY A 646 -47.18 12.16 38.23
N ALA A 647 -46.52 12.22 37.08
CA ALA A 647 -45.10 12.54 36.94
C ALA A 647 -44.86 13.16 35.55
N PRO A 648 -43.94 14.13 35.40
CA PRO A 648 -43.68 14.78 34.12
C PRO A 648 -43.11 13.79 33.08
N ALA A 649 -43.54 13.95 31.83
CA ALA A 649 -43.36 12.97 30.77
C ALA A 649 -41.95 12.99 30.12
N GLU A 650 -40.92 12.52 30.83
CA GLU A 650 -39.57 12.37 30.24
C GLU A 650 -38.80 11.08 30.60
N ALA A 651 -39.46 10.04 31.14
CA ALA A 651 -38.78 8.78 31.52
C ALA A 651 -39.61 7.48 31.42
N ALA A 652 -40.50 7.30 30.41
CA ALA A 652 -41.41 6.14 30.36
C ALA A 652 -41.71 5.53 28.97
N VAL A 653 -40.69 5.09 28.22
CA VAL A 653 -40.88 4.23 27.01
C VAL A 653 -39.98 2.98 27.04
N VAL A 654 -39.92 2.31 28.19
CA VAL A 654 -39.47 0.92 28.34
C VAL A 654 -40.37 0.26 29.39
N GLY A 655 -40.98 -0.91 29.10
CA GLY A 655 -41.66 -1.71 30.12
C GLY A 655 -43.16 -2.02 29.95
N ALA A 656 -43.71 -2.03 28.73
CA ALA A 656 -45.13 -2.41 28.50
C ALA A 656 -45.34 -3.40 27.33
N ALA A 657 -44.39 -4.31 27.09
CA ALA A 657 -44.54 -5.39 26.12
C ALA A 657 -43.71 -6.62 26.50
N ALA A 658 -44.27 -7.51 27.33
CA ALA A 658 -43.64 -8.79 27.69
C ALA A 658 -43.76 -9.88 26.60
N GLY A 659 -43.74 -9.48 25.32
CA GLY A 659 -43.47 -10.38 24.20
C GLY A 659 -41.96 -10.49 24.01
N LYS A 660 -41.44 -11.69 23.68
CA LYS A 660 -39.99 -11.95 23.51
C LYS A 660 -39.31 -10.84 22.68
N ALA A 661 -38.44 -10.06 23.34
CA ALA A 661 -37.57 -9.10 22.68
C ALA A 661 -36.64 -9.85 21.72
N THR A 662 -37.03 -9.89 20.45
CA THR A 662 -36.32 -10.62 19.40
C THR A 662 -35.28 -9.68 18.83
N THR A 663 -34.06 -9.79 19.35
CA THR A 663 -32.87 -9.06 18.90
C THR A 663 -32.83 -9.00 17.37
N ILE A 664 -32.86 -7.80 16.81
CA ILE A 664 -32.80 -7.60 15.37
C ILE A 664 -31.34 -7.71 14.95
N VAL A 665 -30.96 -8.87 14.42
CA VAL A 665 -29.66 -9.08 13.77
C VAL A 665 -29.82 -8.87 12.27
N ALA A 666 -28.95 -8.04 11.69
CA ALA A 666 -28.90 -7.80 10.25
C ALA A 666 -28.22 -8.97 9.50
N LYS A 667 -28.41 -9.05 8.18
CA LYS A 667 -27.96 -10.18 7.33
C LYS A 667 -26.47 -10.49 7.40
N ASN A 668 -25.63 -9.54 7.80
CA ASN A 668 -24.19 -9.68 7.99
C ASN A 668 -23.75 -9.95 9.46
N GLY A 669 -24.70 -10.20 10.37
CA GLY A 669 -24.42 -10.47 11.78
C GLY A 669 -24.41 -9.24 12.71
N VAL A 670 -24.58 -8.01 12.20
CA VAL A 670 -24.63 -6.81 13.05
C VAL A 670 -25.91 -6.79 13.88
N GLU A 671 -25.75 -6.80 15.20
CA GLU A 671 -26.84 -6.64 16.18
C GLU A 671 -27.32 -5.17 16.24
N ILE A 672 -28.61 -4.92 16.03
CA ILE A 672 -29.20 -3.57 16.08
C ILE A 672 -29.59 -3.21 17.52
N LYS A 673 -28.97 -2.16 18.06
CA LYS A 673 -29.05 -1.75 19.48
C LYS A 673 -29.78 -0.44 19.72
N SER A 674 -29.79 0.46 18.73
CA SER A 674 -30.49 1.75 18.84
C SER A 674 -30.74 2.40 17.48
N ILE A 675 -31.59 3.43 17.45
CA ILE A 675 -31.87 4.27 16.28
C ILE A 675 -31.58 5.74 16.62
N ALA A 676 -31.00 6.49 15.70
CA ALA A 676 -30.78 7.93 15.85
C ALA A 676 -32.08 8.72 15.67
N ARG A 677 -32.25 9.86 16.38
CA ARG A 677 -33.42 10.75 16.22
C ARG A 677 -33.65 11.12 14.74
N HIS A 678 -32.59 11.56 14.06
CA HIS A 678 -32.60 11.83 12.62
C HIS A 678 -33.09 10.65 11.75
N ALA A 679 -32.81 9.40 12.15
CA ALA A 679 -33.30 8.22 11.43
C ALA A 679 -34.81 8.00 11.66
N VAL A 680 -35.34 8.31 12.85
CA VAL A 680 -36.79 8.32 13.13
C VAL A 680 -37.48 9.44 12.35
N ASP A 681 -36.94 10.66 12.36
CA ASP A 681 -37.46 11.81 11.61
C ASP A 681 -37.56 11.50 10.10
N ARG A 682 -36.56 10.78 9.56
CA ARG A 682 -36.52 10.31 8.17
C ARG A 682 -37.44 9.12 7.87
N ALA A 683 -37.81 8.33 8.88
CA ALA A 683 -38.75 7.21 8.73
C ALA A 683 -40.22 7.68 8.76
N ILE A 684 -40.53 8.72 9.54
CA ILE A 684 -41.89 9.31 9.59
C ILE A 684 -42.22 10.05 8.28
N GLY A 685 -41.26 10.80 7.73
CA GLY A 685 -41.52 11.70 6.59
C GLY A 685 -42.07 13.06 7.05
N ASP A 686 -42.28 13.98 6.10
CA ASP A 686 -42.64 15.39 6.38
C ASP A 686 -44.03 15.79 5.89
N GLY A 687 -44.92 14.82 5.70
CA GLY A 687 -46.34 15.02 5.37
C GLY A 687 -46.65 15.54 3.96
N GLY A 688 -45.66 15.99 3.18
CA GLY A 688 -45.94 16.54 1.84
C GLY A 688 -44.76 16.73 0.87
N LYS A 689 -43.50 16.55 1.29
CA LYS A 689 -42.32 16.72 0.42
C LYS A 689 -41.43 15.47 0.36
N ARG A 690 -41.58 14.54 1.31
CA ARG A 690 -40.81 13.30 1.43
C ARG A 690 -41.69 12.18 1.97
N ALA A 691 -41.84 11.12 1.17
CA ALA A 691 -42.39 9.86 1.66
C ALA A 691 -41.49 9.28 2.77
N GLY A 692 -42.11 8.88 3.87
CA GLY A 692 -41.46 8.16 4.96
C GLY A 692 -41.08 6.72 4.57
N VAL A 693 -40.53 5.98 5.52
CA VAL A 693 -40.14 4.57 5.37
C VAL A 693 -40.82 3.75 6.44
N GLY A 694 -41.85 2.99 6.05
CA GLY A 694 -42.59 2.13 6.98
C GLY A 694 -41.70 1.08 7.65
N PRO A 695 -41.91 0.75 8.96
CA PRO A 695 -41.03 -0.14 9.72
C PRO A 695 -40.76 -1.51 9.07
N LYS A 696 -41.72 -2.04 8.30
CA LYS A 696 -41.57 -3.29 7.53
C LYS A 696 -40.45 -3.20 6.48
N GLY A 697 -40.33 -2.09 5.77
CA GLY A 697 -39.26 -1.87 4.78
C GLY A 697 -37.89 -1.72 5.45
N ILE A 698 -37.82 -1.07 6.61
CA ILE A 698 -36.59 -0.98 7.42
C ILE A 698 -36.12 -2.39 7.82
N LEU A 699 -37.03 -3.17 8.40
CA LEU A 699 -36.75 -4.55 8.85
C LEU A 699 -36.35 -5.47 7.69
N ASP A 700 -37.03 -5.35 6.54
CA ASP A 700 -36.69 -6.10 5.33
C ASP A 700 -35.31 -5.72 4.80
N SER A 701 -34.97 -4.42 4.71
CA SER A 701 -33.64 -4.00 4.28
C SER A 701 -32.51 -4.57 5.14
N LEU A 702 -32.73 -4.73 6.45
CA LEU A 702 -31.75 -5.28 7.38
C LEU A 702 -31.63 -6.82 7.29
N LYS A 703 -32.74 -7.53 7.10
CA LYS A 703 -32.76 -9.01 7.08
C LYS A 703 -32.58 -9.63 5.68
N ASN A 704 -33.12 -8.97 4.65
CA ASN A 704 -33.14 -9.40 3.24
C ASN A 704 -32.60 -8.30 2.29
N PRO A 705 -31.42 -7.70 2.52
CA PRO A 705 -30.88 -6.68 1.63
C PRO A 705 -30.66 -7.23 0.21
N LEU A 706 -31.20 -6.53 -0.80
CA LEU A 706 -30.84 -6.70 -2.21
C LEU A 706 -29.36 -6.37 -2.46
N LYS A 707 -28.80 -5.45 -1.67
CA LYS A 707 -27.35 -5.19 -1.62
C LYS A 707 -26.91 -4.66 -0.26
N ILE A 708 -25.81 -5.20 0.25
CA ILE A 708 -25.02 -4.60 1.33
C ILE A 708 -23.83 -3.87 0.68
N THR A 709 -23.50 -2.66 1.15
CA THR A 709 -22.29 -1.95 0.72
C THR A 709 -21.08 -2.33 1.56
N GLU A 710 -19.88 -2.01 1.07
CA GLU A 710 -18.71 -1.85 1.94
C GLU A 710 -18.98 -0.82 3.04
N THR A 711 -18.30 -0.97 4.16
CA THR A 711 -18.29 0.01 5.25
C THR A 711 -17.50 1.24 4.81
N LYS A 712 -18.11 2.42 4.94
CA LYS A 712 -17.47 3.72 4.70
C LYS A 712 -17.33 4.48 6.00
N THR A 713 -16.09 4.81 6.33
CA THR A 713 -15.73 5.71 7.43
C THR A 713 -15.68 7.13 6.89
N ASP A 714 -16.27 8.09 7.62
CA ASP A 714 -16.18 9.51 7.27
C ASP A 714 -14.90 10.18 7.83
N GLU A 715 -14.67 11.44 7.48
CA GLU A 715 -13.52 12.25 7.93
C GLU A 715 -13.48 12.48 9.45
N MET A 716 -14.55 12.14 10.17
CA MET A 716 -14.64 12.15 11.64
C MET A 716 -14.45 10.74 12.25
N GLY A 717 -13.99 9.77 11.47
CA GLY A 717 -13.69 8.41 11.92
C GLY A 717 -14.93 7.52 12.14
N ARG A 718 -16.12 7.93 11.67
CA ARG A 718 -17.38 7.23 11.99
C ARG A 718 -17.72 6.22 10.90
N ALA A 719 -17.64 4.93 11.20
CA ALA A 719 -17.99 3.86 10.28
C ALA A 719 -19.51 3.84 9.96
N SER A 720 -19.87 3.56 8.71
CA SER A 720 -21.27 3.39 8.28
C SER A 720 -21.37 2.37 7.14
N GLN A 721 -22.37 1.49 7.21
CA GLN A 721 -22.63 0.46 6.20
C GLN A 721 -24.09 0.55 5.75
N ARG A 722 -24.36 0.47 4.44
CA ARG A 722 -25.71 0.64 3.89
C ARG A 722 -26.29 -0.71 3.46
N PHE A 723 -27.49 -0.97 3.94
CA PHE A 723 -28.33 -2.11 3.61
C PHE A 723 -29.45 -1.62 2.71
N ILE A 724 -29.45 -2.05 1.45
CA ILE A 724 -30.41 -1.64 0.42
C ILE A 724 -31.41 -2.78 0.24
N GLY A 725 -32.59 -2.64 0.82
CA GLY A 725 -33.77 -3.48 0.54
C GLY A 725 -34.63 -2.88 -0.57
N LYS A 726 -35.73 -3.58 -0.90
CA LYS A 726 -36.65 -3.19 -1.98
C LYS A 726 -37.25 -1.79 -1.77
N ASP A 727 -37.76 -1.54 -0.56
CA ASP A 727 -38.51 -0.32 -0.24
C ASP A 727 -37.66 0.69 0.56
N ALA A 728 -36.58 0.24 1.20
CA ALA A 728 -35.77 1.03 2.13
C ALA A 728 -34.27 0.83 1.97
N THR A 729 -33.51 1.91 2.17
CA THR A 729 -32.06 1.90 2.36
C THR A 729 -31.72 2.37 3.77
N THR A 730 -31.27 1.45 4.61
CA THR A 730 -30.91 1.69 6.02
C THR A 730 -29.40 1.79 6.17
N ALA A 731 -28.91 2.83 6.85
CA ALA A 731 -27.49 2.99 7.19
C ALA A 731 -27.26 2.66 8.67
N VAL A 732 -26.33 1.74 8.94
CA VAL A 732 -26.00 1.27 10.30
C VAL A 732 -24.51 1.53 10.56
N ASN A 733 -24.13 2.00 11.75
CA ASN A 733 -22.73 1.92 12.19
C ASN A 733 -22.45 0.49 12.70
N PRO A 734 -21.51 -0.26 12.08
CA PRO A 734 -21.33 -1.69 12.38
C PRO A 734 -20.70 -1.97 13.75
N GLU A 735 -20.02 -0.99 14.36
CA GLU A 735 -19.33 -1.14 15.66
C GLU A 735 -20.31 -1.02 16.84
N THR A 736 -21.29 -0.12 16.73
CA THR A 736 -22.25 0.22 17.79
C THR A 736 -23.63 -0.40 17.60
N GLY A 737 -23.94 -0.94 16.42
CA GLY A 737 -25.27 -1.46 16.10
C GLY A 737 -26.34 -0.38 15.95
N LYS A 738 -25.95 0.89 15.71
CA LYS A 738 -26.86 2.03 15.67
C LYS A 738 -27.33 2.32 14.25
N ILE A 739 -28.64 2.42 14.03
CA ILE A 739 -29.20 2.95 12.78
C ILE A 739 -28.97 4.47 12.75
N VAL A 740 -28.22 4.93 11.76
CA VAL A 740 -27.76 6.33 11.59
C VAL A 740 -28.71 7.13 10.69
N SER A 741 -29.22 6.51 9.62
CA SER A 741 -30.26 7.11 8.75
C SER A 741 -31.07 6.05 8.02
N VAL A 742 -32.25 6.44 7.56
CA VAL A 742 -33.14 5.63 6.71
C VAL A 742 -33.63 6.48 5.54
N ASN A 743 -33.84 5.86 4.39
CA ASN A 743 -34.28 6.53 3.16
C ASN A 743 -35.12 5.55 2.32
N PRO A 744 -36.13 6.00 1.56
CA PRO A 744 -36.77 5.16 0.56
C PRO A 744 -35.75 4.69 -0.49
N THR A 745 -35.83 3.43 -0.92
CA THR A 745 -35.11 2.97 -2.12
C THR A 745 -35.92 3.39 -3.35
N SER A 746 -35.28 3.97 -4.37
CA SER A 746 -35.98 4.34 -5.60
C SER A 746 -36.28 3.11 -6.46
N THR A 747 -37.45 3.09 -7.12
CA THR A 747 -37.94 1.94 -7.90
C THR A 747 -36.91 1.46 -8.93
N LYS A 748 -36.31 2.39 -9.68
CA LYS A 748 -35.26 2.13 -10.67
C LYS A 748 -33.97 1.52 -10.09
N THR A 749 -33.68 1.77 -8.81
CA THR A 749 -32.56 1.12 -8.10
C THR A 749 -32.98 -0.27 -7.56
N ALA A 750 -34.18 -0.42 -7.04
CA ALA A 750 -34.72 -1.71 -6.60
C ALA A 750 -34.80 -2.70 -7.78
N GLU A 751 -35.43 -2.31 -8.89
CA GLU A 751 -35.53 -3.10 -10.13
C GLU A 751 -34.16 -3.54 -10.66
N LYS A 752 -33.17 -2.63 -10.66
CA LYS A 752 -31.81 -2.95 -11.12
C LYS A 752 -31.12 -3.95 -10.21
N LEU A 753 -31.34 -3.89 -8.90
CA LEU A 753 -30.73 -4.83 -7.95
C LEU A 753 -31.44 -6.19 -7.95
N ILE A 754 -32.77 -6.21 -8.12
CA ILE A 754 -33.55 -7.45 -8.29
C ILE A 754 -33.06 -8.21 -9.54
N LYS A 755 -33.02 -7.54 -10.70
CA LYS A 755 -32.52 -8.15 -11.95
C LYS A 755 -31.05 -8.56 -11.92
N ALA A 756 -30.27 -8.06 -10.96
CA ALA A 756 -28.87 -8.42 -10.73
C ALA A 756 -28.68 -9.45 -9.58
N ALA A 757 -29.78 -9.96 -9.03
CA ALA A 757 -29.84 -11.11 -8.12
C ALA A 757 -30.62 -12.30 -8.73
N GLU A 758 -31.28 -12.07 -9.87
CA GLU A 758 -31.91 -13.07 -10.76
C GLU A 758 -30.95 -13.56 -11.87
N GLN A 759 -29.67 -13.15 -11.83
CA GLN A 759 -28.58 -13.48 -12.76
C GLN A 759 -27.36 -14.00 -12.00
#